data_AF-A0A812LTS6-F1
#
_entry.id   AF-A0A812LTS6-F1
#
_cell.length_a   1.000
_cell.length_b   1.000
_cell.length_c   1.000
_cell.angle_alpha   90.00
_cell.angle_beta   90.00
_cell.angle_gamma   90.00
#
_symmetry.space_group_name_H-M   'P 1'
#
loop_
_entity.id
_entity.type
_entity.pdbx_description
1 polymer ?
#
loop_
_entity_poly.entity_id
_entity_poly.type
_entity_poly.pdbx_seq_one_letter_code
_entity_poly.pdbx_strand_id
1 'polypeptide(L)'
;MAGACPPAVVSMVKSLLQSDLPMLEKMQQLTKTLKAHNLAWTQDIAPSACLVHPSNRAGQMLSVDDVWNKGLRMVSLGVQRSLLQGSVCIEIAHDVGKKTEQLEANRRLVALSHGQLAPVKGDERFLTLGTSHTTAFFKAVEAGCQCGDANVHVKQLEDVLSGWPWLVLSSLVEQACPGVPLFYQLASNASGSGQKQVSEVEAAGLMAMRIKSGASLESSVAELKQADPACRGSLDAISHYVSRYGGKSYGTLMIGTDVMKTLAFCDFKNPNTVYPFARLAFATMLSSPKQTDGFQKIVSVSDIQKLKTQAMRDLLDQFETLVKDSWELCSNAHVTGASLERVFGKLCVRAALFVLGKDKALGEKHVFADLPEIACAFAGELKKGSSEASGSGGSQAAAASSASSSSVTNVLDCKPQEMALLQNAHMQLGGLYTNVKDHGNKIFVFTKADENGVWMEHDPLLAPKETVFVHFGLLLKWRKFKGQAPALCPPSMVEMKMVHESSAVLDEYNKAQMQQLLLDNAWNKKVEAKDLAFTSFPAMVHAMKSYKKAGDLELWPWGTVTKVRAGKPVPKRLHAKGFGCDWMIQPFKALNQADFTKMPNEEGEGVLAPFFWVKETKDADAANMHIHVFKKNGNSFPVLKNKRPIKEYEALTYCEEEPAEGQAKKKAKKE
;
A
#
# COMPACT_ATOMS: atom_id res chain seq x y z
N MET A 1 -43.77 -11.72 15.48
CA MET A 1 -44.28 -10.86 14.40
C MET A 1 -43.09 -10.17 13.75
N ALA A 2 -42.67 -10.60 12.57
CA ALA A 2 -41.57 -9.96 11.84
C ALA A 2 -42.09 -8.62 11.31
N GLY A 3 -41.76 -7.53 12.00
CA GLY A 3 -42.15 -6.19 11.57
C GLY A 3 -41.50 -5.85 10.24
N ALA A 4 -42.25 -5.31 9.28
CA ALA A 4 -41.65 -4.69 8.11
C ALA A 4 -41.17 -3.28 8.46
N CYS A 5 -40.12 -2.80 7.81
CA CYS A 5 -39.73 -1.39 7.91
C CYS A 5 -40.89 -0.51 7.42
N PRO A 6 -41.37 0.48 8.20
CA PRO A 6 -42.52 1.29 7.81
C PRO A 6 -42.28 2.00 6.47
N PRO A 7 -43.24 1.99 5.52
CA PRO A 7 -43.06 2.63 4.20
C PRO A 7 -42.67 4.11 4.26
N ALA A 8 -43.18 4.83 5.26
CA ALA A 8 -42.81 6.23 5.51
C ALA A 8 -41.31 6.38 5.85
N VAL A 9 -40.76 5.47 6.66
CA VAL A 9 -39.33 5.46 6.99
C VAL A 9 -38.49 5.11 5.76
N VAL A 10 -38.94 4.17 4.92
CA VAL A 10 -38.28 3.85 3.65
C VAL A 10 -38.20 5.07 2.73
N SER A 11 -39.30 5.82 2.62
CA SER A 11 -39.35 7.06 1.84
C SER A 11 -38.39 8.12 2.40
N MET A 12 -38.39 8.33 3.72
CA MET A 12 -37.47 9.25 4.40
C MET A 12 -36.00 8.86 4.19
N VAL A 13 -35.67 7.57 4.33
CA VAL A 13 -34.31 7.04 4.12
C VAL A 13 -33.86 7.27 2.67
N LYS A 14 -34.71 6.96 1.68
CA LYS A 14 -34.38 7.19 0.26
C LYS A 14 -34.18 8.68 -0.04
N SER A 15 -35.05 9.53 0.49
CA SER A 15 -34.95 10.99 0.34
C SER A 15 -33.65 11.53 0.97
N LEU A 16 -33.29 11.08 2.17
CA LEU A 16 -32.06 11.48 2.85
C LEU A 16 -30.80 11.04 2.07
N LEU A 17 -30.78 9.81 1.55
CA LEU A 17 -29.67 9.32 0.74
C LEU A 17 -29.49 10.15 -0.55
N GLN A 18 -30.60 10.59 -1.16
CA GLN A 18 -30.64 11.41 -2.38
C GLN A 18 -30.44 12.91 -2.15
N SER A 19 -30.47 13.38 -0.90
CA SER A 19 -30.31 14.81 -0.58
C SER A 19 -28.91 15.36 -0.91
N ASP A 20 -28.76 16.68 -0.95
CA ASP A 20 -27.46 17.35 -1.18
C ASP A 20 -26.62 17.54 0.10
N LEU A 21 -27.08 17.00 1.23
CA LEU A 21 -26.41 17.15 2.52
C LEU A 21 -25.00 16.51 2.51
N PRO A 22 -24.04 17.06 3.29
CA PRO A 22 -22.75 16.41 3.53
C PRO A 22 -22.91 14.98 4.07
N MET A 23 -22.01 14.07 3.68
CA MET A 23 -22.13 12.63 3.98
C MET A 23 -22.27 12.33 5.48
N LEU A 24 -21.48 12.98 6.34
CA LEU A 24 -21.55 12.76 7.78
C LEU A 24 -22.85 13.31 8.40
N GLU A 25 -23.36 14.44 7.89
CA GLU A 25 -24.65 14.99 8.29
C GLU A 25 -25.80 14.07 7.86
N LYS A 26 -25.74 13.51 6.64
CA LYS A 26 -26.67 12.46 6.20
C LYS A 26 -26.65 11.27 7.15
N MET A 27 -25.47 10.77 7.51
CA MET A 27 -25.34 9.64 8.44
C MET A 27 -25.95 9.96 9.81
N GLN A 28 -25.73 11.17 10.32
CA GLN A 28 -26.32 11.62 11.59
C GLN A 28 -27.85 11.69 11.52
N GLN A 29 -28.42 12.33 10.47
CA GLN A 29 -29.87 12.44 10.29
C GLN A 29 -30.53 11.06 10.06
N LEU A 30 -29.89 10.19 9.30
CA LEU A 30 -30.36 8.83 9.05
C LEU A 30 -30.35 8.03 10.36
N THR A 31 -29.26 8.12 11.13
CA THR A 31 -29.17 7.48 12.46
C THR A 31 -30.25 7.98 13.40
N LYS A 32 -30.52 9.30 13.43
CA LYS A 32 -31.58 9.89 14.25
C LYS A 32 -32.96 9.38 13.83
N THR A 33 -33.21 9.30 12.52
CA THR A 33 -34.48 8.81 11.96
C THR A 33 -34.69 7.34 12.29
N LEU A 34 -33.67 6.49 12.13
CA LEU A 34 -33.75 5.07 12.44
C LEU A 34 -33.94 4.83 13.95
N LYS A 35 -33.23 5.58 14.81
CA LYS A 35 -33.41 5.53 16.27
C LYS A 35 -34.83 5.90 16.69
N ALA A 36 -35.39 6.97 16.12
CA ALA A 36 -36.76 7.40 16.43
C ALA A 36 -37.83 6.35 16.09
N HIS A 37 -37.54 5.42 15.18
CA HIS A 37 -38.44 4.35 14.77
C HIS A 37 -38.03 2.97 15.31
N ASN A 38 -37.13 2.90 16.29
CA ASN A 38 -36.62 1.65 16.88
C ASN A 38 -35.95 0.70 15.85
N LEU A 39 -35.39 1.26 14.78
CA LEU A 39 -34.66 0.54 13.74
C LEU A 39 -33.14 0.67 13.88
N ALA A 40 -32.69 1.46 14.87
CA ALA A 40 -31.30 1.51 15.30
C ALA A 40 -31.21 1.80 16.79
N TRP A 41 -30.18 1.29 17.46
CA TRP A 41 -29.91 1.54 18.88
C TRP A 41 -28.41 1.51 19.17
N THR A 42 -28.04 1.79 20.42
CA THR A 42 -26.64 1.69 20.88
C THR A 42 -26.52 0.58 21.90
N GLN A 43 -25.50 -0.27 21.76
CA GLN A 43 -25.27 -1.41 22.64
C GLN A 43 -23.77 -1.72 22.73
N ASP A 44 -23.31 -2.17 23.91
CA ASP A 44 -21.98 -2.75 24.05
C ASP A 44 -21.96 -4.16 23.44
N ILE A 45 -21.07 -4.40 22.47
CA ILE A 45 -20.98 -5.68 21.75
C ILE A 45 -19.55 -6.20 21.81
N ALA A 46 -19.40 -7.44 22.25
CA ALA A 46 -18.14 -8.18 22.26
C ALA A 46 -17.74 -8.63 20.84
N PRO A 47 -16.43 -8.68 20.51
CA PRO A 47 -15.95 -9.17 19.22
C PRO A 47 -16.48 -10.55 18.82
N SER A 48 -16.63 -11.45 19.80
CA SER A 48 -17.15 -12.80 19.60
C SER A 48 -18.55 -12.84 19.00
N ALA A 49 -19.40 -11.84 19.26
CA ALA A 49 -20.76 -11.74 18.74
C ALA A 49 -20.85 -11.20 17.30
N CYS A 50 -19.71 -10.82 16.71
CA CYS A 50 -19.64 -10.15 15.42
C CYS A 50 -19.05 -11.04 14.31
N LEU A 51 -19.56 -10.82 13.11
CA LEU A 51 -19.03 -11.24 11.82
C LEU A 51 -18.81 -10.00 10.93
N VAL A 52 -18.30 -10.17 9.72
CA VAL A 52 -18.19 -9.06 8.76
C VAL A 52 -19.31 -9.12 7.74
N HIS A 53 -19.87 -7.95 7.39
CA HIS A 53 -20.93 -7.88 6.38
C HIS A 53 -20.41 -8.34 5.00
N PRO A 54 -21.14 -9.15 4.23
CA PRO A 54 -20.68 -9.65 2.92
C PRO A 54 -20.35 -8.54 1.92
N SER A 55 -21.05 -7.41 1.97
CA SER A 55 -20.78 -6.25 1.09
C SER A 55 -19.58 -5.40 1.54
N ASN A 56 -18.92 -5.73 2.65
CA ASN A 56 -17.79 -4.98 3.18
C ASN A 56 -16.70 -4.81 2.10
N ARG A 57 -16.20 -3.59 1.90
CA ARG A 57 -15.19 -3.22 0.89
C ARG A 57 -15.56 -3.71 -0.51
N ALA A 58 -16.78 -3.40 -0.93
CA ALA A 58 -17.31 -3.83 -2.22
C ALA A 58 -17.33 -5.34 -2.48
N GLY A 59 -17.63 -6.11 -1.43
CA GLY A 59 -17.69 -7.57 -1.51
C GLY A 59 -16.35 -8.27 -1.25
N GLN A 60 -15.25 -7.52 -1.08
CA GLN A 60 -13.93 -8.10 -0.79
C GLN A 60 -13.78 -8.56 0.67
N MET A 61 -14.71 -8.18 1.55
CA MET A 61 -14.69 -8.51 2.98
C MET A 61 -13.40 -8.04 3.68
N LEU A 62 -12.63 -8.93 4.30
CA LEU A 62 -11.43 -8.60 5.07
C LEU A 62 -10.19 -9.18 4.42
N SER A 63 -9.08 -8.43 4.48
CA SER A 63 -7.76 -8.97 4.20
C SER A 63 -7.14 -9.46 5.52
N VAL A 64 -6.71 -10.71 5.55
CA VAL A 64 -6.09 -11.32 6.74
C VAL A 64 -4.82 -10.57 7.15
N ASP A 65 -3.98 -10.20 6.18
CA ASP A 65 -2.79 -9.39 6.43
C ASP A 65 -3.14 -8.03 7.02
N ASP A 66 -4.19 -7.36 6.52
CA ASP A 66 -4.63 -6.07 7.05
C ASP A 66 -5.17 -6.22 8.49
N VAL A 67 -5.90 -7.30 8.78
CA VAL A 67 -6.42 -7.60 10.13
C VAL A 67 -5.27 -7.68 11.13
N TRP A 68 -4.26 -8.49 10.83
CA TRP A 68 -3.12 -8.71 11.72
C TRP A 68 -2.18 -7.50 11.78
N ASN A 69 -1.85 -6.86 10.66
CA ASN A 69 -1.00 -5.67 10.67
C ASN A 69 -1.62 -4.52 11.47
N LYS A 70 -2.94 -4.29 11.31
CA LYS A 70 -3.65 -3.27 12.08
C LYS A 70 -3.71 -3.64 13.55
N GLY A 71 -4.06 -4.89 13.87
CA GLY A 71 -4.16 -5.39 15.23
C GLY A 71 -2.84 -5.30 16.00
N LEU A 72 -1.74 -5.77 15.40
CA LEU A 72 -0.41 -5.71 16.02
C LEU A 72 0.06 -4.27 16.25
N ARG A 73 -0.25 -3.36 15.32
CA ARG A 73 0.02 -1.93 15.50
C ARG A 73 -0.80 -1.33 16.64
N MET A 74 -2.06 -1.74 16.80
CA MET A 74 -2.88 -1.30 17.93
C MET A 74 -2.34 -1.83 19.26
N VAL A 75 -1.92 -3.10 19.30
CA VAL A 75 -1.31 -3.70 20.50
C VAL A 75 0.00 -2.99 20.86
N SER A 76 0.86 -2.69 19.89
CA SER A 76 2.15 -2.03 20.15
C SER A 76 2.01 -0.58 20.64
N LEU A 77 0.94 0.11 20.25
CA LEU A 77 0.61 1.47 20.71
C LEU A 77 -0.18 1.51 22.02
N GLY A 78 -0.68 0.37 22.48
CA GLY A 78 -1.63 0.28 23.58
C GLY A 78 -3.07 0.43 23.08
N VAL A 79 -3.88 -0.59 23.32
CA VAL A 79 -5.30 -0.59 22.94
C VAL A 79 -6.10 0.25 23.93
N GLN A 80 -6.87 1.20 23.41
CA GLN A 80 -7.77 2.03 24.22
C GLN A 80 -9.21 1.87 23.74
N ARG A 81 -10.11 1.46 24.64
CA ARG A 81 -11.54 1.31 24.36
C ARG A 81 -12.20 2.62 23.89
N SER A 82 -11.73 3.77 24.38
CA SER A 82 -12.20 5.10 23.97
C SER A 82 -12.02 5.38 22.48
N LEU A 83 -11.01 4.79 21.85
CA LEU A 83 -10.71 4.97 20.42
C LEU A 83 -11.53 4.06 19.50
N LEU A 84 -12.38 3.18 20.06
CA LEU A 84 -13.28 2.30 19.31
C LEU A 84 -14.69 2.89 19.14
N GLN A 85 -14.90 4.13 19.61
CA GLN A 85 -16.16 4.85 19.43
C GLN A 85 -16.46 5.09 17.93
N GLY A 86 -17.74 5.14 17.59
CA GLY A 86 -18.20 5.28 16.20
C GLY A 86 -18.28 3.97 15.43
N SER A 87 -18.16 2.82 16.11
CA SER A 87 -18.34 1.50 15.49
C SER A 87 -19.80 1.26 15.08
N VAL A 88 -20.00 0.73 13.87
CA VAL A 88 -21.34 0.49 13.29
C VAL A 88 -21.48 -0.97 12.84
N CYS A 89 -22.58 -1.60 13.20
CA CYS A 89 -22.94 -2.95 12.76
C CYS A 89 -24.43 -3.04 12.41
N ILE A 90 -24.81 -4.13 11.76
CA ILE A 90 -26.20 -4.48 11.45
C ILE A 90 -26.50 -5.88 11.96
N GLU A 91 -27.73 -6.15 12.37
CA GLU A 91 -28.15 -7.51 12.72
C GLU A 91 -28.04 -8.47 11.52
N ILE A 92 -27.69 -9.72 11.80
CA ILE A 92 -27.84 -10.80 10.83
C ILE A 92 -29.31 -10.93 10.45
N ALA A 93 -29.57 -11.18 9.16
CA ALA A 93 -30.92 -11.27 8.64
C ALA A 93 -31.74 -12.37 9.34
N HIS A 94 -33.03 -12.10 9.56
CA HIS A 94 -33.97 -13.12 10.02
C HIS A 94 -34.44 -14.04 8.89
N ASP A 95 -34.38 -13.56 7.65
CA ASP A 95 -34.62 -14.37 6.46
C ASP A 95 -33.58 -15.50 6.35
N VAL A 96 -34.06 -16.74 6.23
CA VAL A 96 -33.20 -17.93 6.26
C VAL A 96 -32.22 -17.95 5.07
N GLY A 97 -32.67 -17.52 3.89
CA GLY A 97 -31.85 -17.45 2.69
C GLY A 97 -30.71 -16.45 2.88
N LYS A 98 -31.05 -15.22 3.27
CA LYS A 98 -30.07 -14.15 3.47
C LYS A 98 -29.12 -14.43 4.63
N LYS A 99 -29.63 -14.99 5.74
CA LYS A 99 -28.80 -15.44 6.86
C LYS A 99 -27.78 -16.47 6.43
N THR A 100 -28.20 -17.46 5.63
CA THR A 100 -27.30 -18.51 5.12
C THR A 100 -26.23 -17.90 4.23
N GLU A 101 -26.59 -16.99 3.32
CA GLU A 101 -25.63 -16.24 2.50
C GLU A 101 -24.59 -15.49 3.35
N GLN A 102 -25.05 -14.77 4.39
CA GLN A 102 -24.19 -13.99 5.28
C GLN A 102 -23.20 -14.87 6.08
N LEU A 103 -23.68 -16.01 6.59
CA LEU A 103 -22.84 -16.97 7.32
C LEU A 103 -21.85 -17.68 6.40
N GLU A 104 -22.29 -18.14 5.22
CA GLU A 104 -21.43 -18.80 4.24
C GLU A 104 -20.32 -17.90 3.72
N ALA A 105 -20.60 -16.61 3.50
CA ALA A 105 -19.57 -15.64 3.13
C ALA A 105 -18.45 -15.58 4.18
N ASN A 106 -18.81 -15.55 5.47
CA ASN A 106 -17.84 -15.53 6.57
C ASN A 106 -17.11 -16.88 6.72
N ARG A 107 -17.80 -18.01 6.56
CA ARG A 107 -17.16 -19.34 6.58
C ARG A 107 -16.12 -19.48 5.48
N ARG A 108 -16.42 -19.01 4.27
CA ARG A 108 -15.47 -18.97 3.16
C ARG A 108 -14.26 -18.10 3.49
N LEU A 109 -14.48 -16.90 4.02
CA LEU A 109 -13.40 -16.00 4.44
C LEU A 109 -12.48 -16.68 5.48
N VAL A 110 -13.05 -17.35 6.49
CA VAL A 110 -12.27 -18.07 7.50
C VAL A 110 -11.50 -19.24 6.91
N ALA A 111 -12.12 -20.04 6.03
CA ALA A 111 -11.44 -21.17 5.38
C ALA A 111 -10.20 -20.72 4.59
N LEU A 112 -10.26 -19.55 3.97
CA LEU A 112 -9.16 -18.96 3.20
C LEU A 112 -8.07 -18.35 4.07
N SER A 113 -8.36 -18.08 5.34
CA SER A 113 -7.40 -17.50 6.27
C SER A 113 -6.38 -18.50 6.82
N HIS A 114 -6.50 -19.79 6.46
CA HIS A 114 -5.59 -20.84 6.93
C HIS A 114 -5.40 -20.87 8.47
N GLY A 115 -6.49 -20.59 9.22
CA GLY A 115 -6.50 -20.60 10.69
C GLY A 115 -6.15 -19.26 11.35
N GLN A 116 -5.93 -18.20 10.57
CA GLN A 116 -5.57 -16.87 11.06
C GLN A 116 -6.79 -16.01 11.47
N LEU A 117 -8.01 -16.40 11.09
CA LEU A 117 -9.26 -15.78 11.55
C LEU A 117 -10.06 -16.76 12.42
N ALA A 118 -10.82 -16.21 13.36
CA ALA A 118 -11.66 -17.00 14.25
C ALA A 118 -12.76 -17.77 13.50
N PRO A 119 -13.06 -19.02 13.90
CA PRO A 119 -14.15 -19.79 13.31
C PRO A 119 -15.52 -19.13 13.53
N VAL A 120 -16.43 -19.35 12.59
CA VAL A 120 -17.84 -18.96 12.71
C VAL A 120 -18.53 -19.92 13.66
N LYS A 121 -19.03 -19.41 14.78
CA LYS A 121 -19.65 -20.21 15.86
C LYS A 121 -21.15 -20.48 15.61
N GLY A 122 -21.81 -19.59 14.87
CA GLY A 122 -23.24 -19.63 14.57
C GLY A 122 -24.13 -18.93 15.60
N ASP A 123 -23.58 -18.55 16.75
CA ASP A 123 -24.22 -17.73 17.78
C ASP A 123 -23.98 -16.22 17.59
N GLU A 124 -23.20 -15.84 16.57
CA GLU A 124 -23.02 -14.44 16.21
C GLU A 124 -24.36 -13.81 15.84
N ARG A 125 -24.51 -12.52 16.18
CA ARG A 125 -25.76 -11.76 15.97
C ARG A 125 -25.61 -10.58 15.04
N PHE A 126 -24.37 -10.11 14.83
CA PHE A 126 -24.12 -8.85 14.16
C PHE A 126 -23.09 -8.97 13.03
N LEU A 127 -23.25 -8.14 12.01
CA LEU A 127 -22.34 -7.97 10.88
C LEU A 127 -21.75 -6.55 10.93
N THR A 128 -20.44 -6.46 11.01
CA THR A 128 -19.71 -5.20 11.09
C THR A 128 -19.76 -4.45 9.75
N LEU A 129 -20.07 -3.15 9.83
CA LEU A 129 -20.05 -2.20 8.70
C LEU A 129 -18.88 -1.21 8.82
N GLY A 130 -18.50 -0.88 10.06
CA GLY A 130 -17.29 -0.14 10.42
C GLY A 130 -16.47 -0.91 11.46
N THR A 131 -15.18 -0.57 11.59
CA THR A 131 -14.27 -1.20 12.57
C THR A 131 -14.09 -2.72 12.36
N SER A 132 -14.41 -3.23 11.17
CA SER A 132 -14.47 -4.67 10.86
C SER A 132 -13.14 -5.40 11.05
N HIS A 133 -12.02 -4.82 10.57
CA HIS A 133 -10.68 -5.44 10.70
C HIS A 133 -10.22 -5.52 12.17
N THR A 134 -10.47 -4.47 12.94
CA THR A 134 -10.14 -4.41 14.37
C THR A 134 -10.94 -5.44 15.16
N THR A 135 -12.24 -5.54 14.88
CA THR A 135 -13.12 -6.52 15.53
C THR A 135 -12.71 -7.95 15.20
N ALA A 136 -12.39 -8.23 13.93
CA ALA A 136 -11.92 -9.55 13.50
C ALA A 136 -10.58 -9.94 14.16
N PHE A 137 -9.68 -8.97 14.35
CA PHE A 137 -8.42 -9.21 15.07
C PHE A 137 -8.66 -9.59 16.53
N PHE A 138 -9.48 -8.83 17.27
CA PHE A 138 -9.79 -9.15 18.66
C PHE A 138 -10.46 -10.51 18.79
N LYS A 139 -11.42 -10.82 17.90
CA LYS A 139 -12.07 -12.14 17.84
C LYS A 139 -11.05 -13.26 17.56
N ALA A 140 -10.09 -13.03 16.66
CA ALA A 140 -9.04 -13.99 16.34
C ALA A 140 -8.13 -14.27 17.54
N VAL A 141 -7.70 -13.22 18.26
CA VAL A 141 -6.87 -13.37 19.47
C VAL A 141 -7.65 -14.08 20.59
N GLU A 142 -8.92 -13.74 20.79
CA GLU A 142 -9.81 -14.41 21.75
C GLU A 142 -9.99 -15.91 21.44
N ALA A 143 -10.04 -16.27 20.15
CA ALA A 143 -10.14 -17.64 19.68
C ALA A 143 -8.80 -18.41 19.69
N GLY A 144 -7.69 -17.76 20.06
CA GLY A 144 -6.36 -18.36 20.05
C GLY A 144 -5.71 -18.50 18.66
N CYS A 145 -6.22 -17.80 17.65
CA CYS A 145 -5.60 -17.74 16.32
C CYS A 145 -4.26 -17.00 16.38
N GLN A 146 -3.35 -17.34 15.46
CA GLN A 146 -2.02 -16.72 15.36
C GLN A 146 -1.65 -16.44 13.91
N CYS A 147 -0.77 -15.46 13.69
CA CYS A 147 -0.22 -15.14 12.37
C CYS A 147 1.31 -14.99 12.48
N GLY A 148 2.05 -15.93 11.88
CA GLY A 148 3.51 -15.96 11.98
C GLY A 148 3.98 -16.14 13.43
N ASP A 149 5.02 -15.39 13.83
CA ASP A 149 5.57 -15.41 15.19
C ASP A 149 4.86 -14.45 16.16
N ALA A 150 3.73 -13.88 15.76
CA ALA A 150 3.01 -12.91 16.58
C ALA A 150 2.38 -13.57 17.81
N ASN A 151 2.87 -13.21 19.00
CA ASN A 151 2.35 -13.71 20.26
C ASN A 151 1.64 -12.58 21.02
N VAL A 152 0.34 -12.44 20.79
CA VAL A 152 -0.52 -11.47 21.48
C VAL A 152 -1.28 -12.18 22.58
N HIS A 153 -1.14 -11.72 23.81
CA HIS A 153 -1.83 -12.34 24.95
C HIS A 153 -3.21 -11.71 25.15
N VAL A 154 -4.22 -12.55 25.37
CA VAL A 154 -5.61 -12.14 25.68
C VAL A 154 -5.68 -11.11 26.81
N LYS A 155 -4.80 -11.21 27.81
CA LYS A 155 -4.68 -10.24 28.92
C LYS A 155 -4.47 -8.79 28.46
N GLN A 156 -3.81 -8.58 27.32
CA GLN A 156 -3.57 -7.24 26.77
C GLN A 156 -4.84 -6.62 26.16
N LEU A 157 -5.89 -7.42 25.97
CA LEU A 157 -7.13 -7.05 25.29
C LEU A 157 -8.38 -7.19 26.19
N GLU A 158 -8.24 -7.54 27.47
CA GLU A 158 -9.37 -7.82 28.38
C GLU A 158 -10.43 -6.71 28.37
N ASP A 159 -10.02 -5.44 28.39
CA ASP A 159 -10.94 -4.29 28.37
C ASP A 159 -11.83 -4.26 27.12
N VAL A 160 -11.28 -4.59 25.95
CA VAL A 160 -12.02 -4.55 24.67
C VAL A 160 -12.75 -5.84 24.34
N LEU A 161 -12.33 -6.99 24.91
CA LEU A 161 -13.00 -8.27 24.73
C LEU A 161 -14.36 -8.32 25.44
N SER A 162 -14.52 -7.55 26.52
CA SER A 162 -15.82 -7.35 27.18
C SER A 162 -16.86 -6.62 26.30
N GLY A 163 -16.40 -5.98 25.22
CA GLY A 163 -17.20 -5.20 24.29
C GLY A 163 -17.05 -3.70 24.46
N TRP A 164 -17.51 -2.96 23.46
CA TRP A 164 -17.53 -1.49 23.44
C TRP A 164 -18.80 -0.99 22.74
N PRO A 165 -19.11 0.31 22.80
CA PRO A 165 -20.37 0.82 22.24
C PRO A 165 -20.42 0.74 20.71
N TRP A 166 -21.49 0.15 20.18
CA TRP A 166 -21.81 0.09 18.76
C TRP A 166 -23.13 0.79 18.46
N LEU A 167 -23.20 1.44 17.29
CA LEU A 167 -24.48 1.71 16.65
C LEU A 167 -24.92 0.43 15.92
N VAL A 168 -26.06 -0.12 16.34
CA VAL A 168 -26.65 -1.32 15.75
C VAL A 168 -27.81 -0.90 14.87
N LEU A 169 -27.81 -1.36 13.61
CA LEU A 169 -28.93 -1.25 12.70
C LEU A 169 -29.74 -2.55 12.71
N SER A 170 -31.06 -2.45 12.65
CA SER A 170 -31.91 -3.63 12.50
C SER A 170 -31.75 -4.24 11.09
N SER A 171 -31.83 -5.57 10.99
CA SER A 171 -31.80 -6.28 9.70
C SER A 171 -32.92 -5.85 8.74
N LEU A 172 -34.03 -5.34 9.28
CA LEU A 172 -35.15 -4.78 8.52
C LEU A 172 -34.76 -3.57 7.67
N VAL A 173 -33.71 -2.84 8.06
CA VAL A 173 -33.22 -1.67 7.34
C VAL A 173 -32.58 -2.10 6.01
N GLU A 174 -31.72 -3.12 6.02
CA GLU A 174 -31.13 -3.65 4.79
C GLU A 174 -32.20 -4.30 3.90
N GLN A 175 -33.15 -5.03 4.50
CA GLN A 175 -34.23 -5.66 3.75
C GLN A 175 -35.06 -4.64 2.96
N ALA A 176 -35.39 -3.50 3.57
CA ALA A 176 -36.19 -2.46 2.94
C ALA A 176 -35.37 -1.49 2.08
N CYS A 177 -34.12 -1.25 2.47
CA CYS A 177 -33.19 -0.32 1.84
C CYS A 177 -31.79 -0.96 1.70
N PRO A 178 -31.56 -1.83 0.68
CA PRO A 178 -30.31 -2.58 0.54
C PRO A 178 -29.02 -1.75 0.42
N GLY A 179 -29.14 -0.47 0.04
CA GLY A 179 -28.01 0.45 -0.07
C GLY A 179 -27.51 1.04 1.25
N VAL A 180 -28.28 0.94 2.34
CA VAL A 180 -27.94 1.57 3.64
C VAL A 180 -26.67 1.00 4.27
N PRO A 181 -26.45 -0.33 4.33
CA PRO A 181 -25.19 -0.88 4.85
C PRO A 181 -23.95 -0.34 4.14
N LEU A 182 -24.04 -0.20 2.82
CA LEU A 182 -22.94 0.32 2.00
C LEU A 182 -22.67 1.80 2.28
N PHE A 183 -23.73 2.60 2.42
CA PHE A 183 -23.62 4.01 2.77
C PHE A 183 -22.96 4.20 4.16
N TYR A 184 -23.38 3.44 5.18
CA TYR A 184 -22.76 3.52 6.51
C TYR A 184 -21.29 3.11 6.50
N GLN A 185 -20.94 2.11 5.70
CA GLN A 185 -19.55 1.73 5.51
C GLN A 185 -18.73 2.87 4.90
N LEU A 186 -19.22 3.49 3.82
CA LEU A 186 -18.57 4.62 3.17
C LEU A 186 -18.39 5.81 4.13
N ALA A 187 -19.45 6.17 4.83
CA ALA A 187 -19.44 7.27 5.80
C ALA A 187 -18.51 6.99 6.99
N SER A 188 -18.47 5.74 7.47
CA SER A 188 -17.55 5.33 8.54
C SER A 188 -16.09 5.48 8.11
N ASN A 189 -15.75 5.08 6.88
CA ASN A 189 -14.41 5.24 6.32
C ASN A 189 -14.02 6.72 6.14
N ALA A 190 -14.98 7.59 5.80
CA ALA A 190 -14.74 9.03 5.65
C ALA A 190 -14.51 9.76 6.99
N SER A 191 -15.06 9.24 8.10
CA SER A 191 -15.05 9.90 9.41
C SER A 191 -13.74 9.82 10.20
N GLY A 192 -12.75 9.02 9.75
CA GLY A 192 -11.51 8.78 10.51
C GLY A 192 -10.23 8.99 9.69
N SER A 193 -9.40 9.95 10.09
CA SER A 193 -8.05 10.19 9.56
C SER A 193 -7.08 9.00 9.74
N GLY A 194 -7.45 8.00 10.56
CA GLY A 194 -6.72 6.75 10.78
C GLY A 194 -7.35 5.48 10.17
N GLN A 195 -8.45 5.59 9.43
CA GLN A 195 -9.07 4.42 8.75
C GLN A 195 -8.49 4.20 7.34
N LYS A 196 -8.55 2.96 6.85
CA LYS A 196 -8.03 2.59 5.52
C LYS A 196 -8.87 3.32 4.46
N GLN A 197 -8.19 4.17 3.70
CA GLN A 197 -8.79 4.95 2.62
C GLN A 197 -9.22 4.03 1.47
N VAL A 198 -10.34 4.36 0.82
CA VAL A 198 -10.90 3.61 -0.31
C VAL A 198 -9.93 3.67 -1.50
N SER A 199 -9.54 2.51 -2.05
CA SER A 199 -8.65 2.39 -3.22
C SER A 199 -9.40 2.59 -4.55
N GLU A 200 -8.69 2.70 -5.69
CA GLU A 200 -9.32 2.84 -7.01
C GLU A 200 -10.26 1.67 -7.35
N VAL A 201 -9.89 0.44 -7.01
CA VAL A 201 -10.72 -0.73 -7.35
C VAL A 201 -11.82 -0.98 -6.32
N GLU A 202 -11.60 -0.61 -5.05
CA GLU A 202 -12.69 -0.54 -4.10
C GLU A 202 -13.73 0.50 -4.57
N ALA A 203 -13.30 1.68 -5.02
CA ALA A 203 -14.19 2.68 -5.62
C ALA A 203 -14.90 2.16 -6.89
N ALA A 204 -14.20 1.43 -7.77
CA ALA A 204 -14.81 0.82 -8.95
C ALA A 204 -15.88 -0.22 -8.58
N GLY A 205 -15.59 -1.09 -7.60
CA GLY A 205 -16.53 -2.07 -7.08
C GLY A 205 -17.74 -1.42 -6.39
N LEU A 206 -17.51 -0.34 -5.64
CA LEU A 206 -18.56 0.47 -5.02
C LEU A 206 -19.50 1.07 -6.08
N MET A 207 -18.96 1.66 -7.14
CA MET A 207 -19.76 2.16 -8.27
C MET A 207 -20.57 1.03 -8.93
N ALA A 208 -19.92 -0.11 -9.22
CA ALA A 208 -20.59 -1.24 -9.87
C ALA A 208 -21.73 -1.82 -9.03
N MET A 209 -21.54 -1.99 -7.72
CA MET A 209 -22.59 -2.46 -6.81
C MET A 209 -23.75 -1.49 -6.70
N ARG A 210 -23.48 -0.18 -6.69
CA ARG A 210 -24.53 0.84 -6.65
C ARG A 210 -25.35 0.88 -7.93
N ILE A 211 -24.69 0.79 -9.09
CA ILE A 211 -25.36 0.68 -10.39
C ILE A 211 -26.23 -0.57 -10.44
N LYS A 212 -25.71 -1.71 -9.98
CA LYS A 212 -26.48 -2.95 -9.85
C LYS A 212 -27.68 -2.82 -8.91
N SER A 213 -27.57 -1.96 -7.90
CA SER A 213 -28.64 -1.65 -6.94
C SER A 213 -29.61 -0.56 -7.43
N GLY A 214 -29.47 -0.11 -8.69
CA GLY A 214 -30.39 0.85 -9.34
C GLY A 214 -29.99 2.32 -9.23
N ALA A 215 -28.80 2.66 -8.72
CA ALA A 215 -28.30 4.03 -8.70
C ALA A 215 -27.69 4.44 -10.06
N SER A 216 -27.73 5.74 -10.40
CA SER A 216 -27.00 6.23 -11.57
C SER A 216 -25.49 6.26 -11.32
N LEU A 217 -24.71 6.24 -12.41
CA LEU A 217 -23.26 6.35 -12.33
C LEU A 217 -22.85 7.72 -11.74
N GLU A 218 -23.51 8.80 -12.15
CA GLU A 218 -23.26 10.17 -11.69
C GLU A 218 -23.49 10.30 -10.18
N SER A 219 -24.60 9.74 -9.68
CA SER A 219 -24.91 9.69 -8.25
C SER A 219 -23.86 8.89 -7.47
N SER A 220 -23.39 7.78 -8.03
CA SER A 220 -22.36 6.93 -7.41
C SER A 220 -21.00 7.63 -7.33
N VAL A 221 -20.62 8.38 -8.36
CA VAL A 221 -19.40 9.20 -8.38
C VAL A 221 -19.51 10.37 -7.40
N ALA A 222 -20.65 11.05 -7.36
CA ALA A 222 -20.88 12.17 -6.45
C ALA A 222 -20.74 11.74 -4.98
N GLU A 223 -21.32 10.60 -4.62
CA GLU A 223 -21.22 10.07 -3.25
C GLU A 223 -19.78 9.65 -2.89
N LEU A 224 -19.05 9.01 -3.81
CA LEU A 224 -17.64 8.72 -3.60
C LEU A 224 -16.80 10.00 -3.48
N LYS A 225 -17.10 11.07 -4.23
CA LYS A 225 -16.45 12.37 -4.05
C LYS A 225 -16.76 12.98 -2.68
N GLN A 226 -17.94 12.75 -2.11
CA GLN A 226 -18.29 13.21 -0.77
C GLN A 226 -17.57 12.43 0.34
N ALA A 227 -17.20 11.16 0.10
CA ALA A 227 -16.41 10.34 1.03
C ALA A 227 -14.92 10.74 1.10
N ASP A 228 -14.49 11.66 0.24
CA ASP A 228 -13.10 12.12 0.09
C ASP A 228 -12.02 11.02 0.10
N PRO A 229 -12.13 9.99 -0.77
CA PRO A 229 -11.23 8.86 -0.77
C PRO A 229 -9.84 9.27 -1.27
N ALA A 230 -8.80 8.53 -0.87
CA ALA A 230 -7.44 8.73 -1.39
C ALA A 230 -7.38 8.72 -2.93
N CYS A 231 -8.26 7.97 -3.59
CA CYS A 231 -8.39 7.90 -5.04
C CYS A 231 -9.24 9.03 -5.68
N ARG A 232 -9.55 10.13 -4.96
CA ARG A 232 -10.41 11.23 -5.45
C ARG A 232 -10.03 11.72 -6.84
N GLY A 233 -8.73 11.94 -7.09
CA GLY A 233 -8.21 12.41 -8.38
C GLY A 233 -8.36 11.42 -9.54
N SER A 234 -8.67 10.16 -9.23
CA SER A 234 -8.89 9.07 -10.19
C SER A 234 -10.37 8.79 -10.43
N LEU A 235 -11.30 9.34 -9.64
CA LEU A 235 -12.72 8.95 -9.67
C LEU A 235 -13.38 9.13 -11.04
N ASP A 236 -13.05 10.18 -11.79
CA ASP A 236 -13.61 10.38 -13.14
C ASP A 236 -13.07 9.33 -14.14
N ALA A 237 -11.80 8.93 -13.99
CA ALA A 237 -11.20 7.86 -14.79
C ALA A 237 -11.75 6.47 -14.41
N ILE A 238 -11.99 6.25 -13.11
CA ILE A 238 -12.64 5.03 -12.60
C ILE A 238 -14.08 4.96 -13.10
N SER A 239 -14.82 6.07 -13.07
CA SER A 239 -16.18 6.16 -13.60
C SER A 239 -16.22 5.77 -15.09
N HIS A 240 -15.32 6.34 -15.89
CA HIS A 240 -15.19 6.01 -17.31
C HIS A 240 -14.80 4.54 -17.53
N TYR A 241 -13.97 3.99 -16.65
CA TYR A 241 -13.61 2.58 -16.68
C TYR A 241 -14.80 1.68 -16.35
N VAL A 242 -15.54 1.97 -15.28
CA VAL A 242 -16.73 1.20 -14.86
C VAL A 242 -17.84 1.28 -15.91
N SER A 243 -18.06 2.45 -16.54
CA SER A 243 -19.09 2.63 -17.57
C SER A 243 -18.82 1.83 -18.84
N ARG A 244 -17.55 1.54 -19.15
CA ARG A 244 -17.16 0.81 -20.37
C ARG A 244 -16.78 -0.65 -20.13
N TYR A 245 -16.25 -0.98 -18.96
CA TYR A 245 -15.53 -2.22 -18.70
C TYR A 245 -15.91 -2.89 -17.36
N GLY A 246 -16.91 -2.37 -16.64
CA GLY A 246 -17.27 -2.82 -15.30
C GLY A 246 -17.81 -4.25 -15.26
N GLY A 247 -17.05 -5.16 -14.63
CA GLY A 247 -17.43 -6.55 -14.38
C GLY A 247 -16.65 -7.17 -13.20
N LYS A 248 -17.16 -6.97 -11.98
CA LYS A 248 -16.71 -7.54 -10.69
C LYS A 248 -15.37 -7.03 -10.09
N SER A 249 -15.25 -7.19 -8.76
CA SER A 249 -14.30 -6.57 -7.83
C SER A 249 -12.91 -7.24 -7.78
N TYR A 250 -11.83 -6.46 -7.61
CA TYR A 250 -10.46 -6.97 -7.41
C TYR A 250 -9.65 -6.09 -6.42
N GLY A 251 -8.85 -6.68 -5.53
CA GLY A 251 -7.69 -6.06 -4.86
C GLY A 251 -7.88 -4.81 -3.95
N THR A 252 -6.99 -4.68 -2.97
CA THR A 252 -7.05 -3.65 -1.91
C THR A 252 -5.99 -2.55 -2.00
N LEU A 253 -5.07 -2.62 -2.97
CA LEU A 253 -3.97 -1.66 -3.20
C LEU A 253 -4.37 -0.55 -4.19
N MET A 254 -3.62 0.56 -4.21
CA MET A 254 -3.84 1.66 -5.16
C MET A 254 -3.01 1.50 -6.44
N ILE A 255 -3.65 1.69 -7.60
CA ILE A 255 -3.00 1.62 -8.93
C ILE A 255 -2.20 2.90 -9.19
N GLY A 256 -2.66 4.03 -8.65
CA GLY A 256 -2.13 5.36 -8.92
C GLY A 256 -2.84 6.06 -10.07
N THR A 257 -3.07 7.36 -9.89
CA THR A 257 -3.90 8.20 -10.78
C THR A 257 -3.46 8.18 -12.23
N ASP A 258 -2.16 8.31 -12.51
CA ASP A 258 -1.65 8.41 -13.88
C ASP A 258 -1.75 7.06 -14.61
N VAL A 259 -1.50 5.96 -13.90
CA VAL A 259 -1.62 4.60 -14.44
C VAL A 259 -3.09 4.28 -14.69
N MET A 260 -4.00 4.63 -13.76
CA MET A 260 -5.44 4.43 -13.93
C MET A 260 -6.01 5.27 -15.08
N LYS A 261 -5.63 6.55 -15.21
CA LYS A 261 -6.00 7.40 -16.36
C LYS A 261 -5.50 6.80 -17.66
N THR A 262 -4.26 6.30 -17.68
CA THR A 262 -3.71 5.63 -18.86
C THR A 262 -4.49 4.36 -19.16
N LEU A 263 -4.77 3.50 -18.18
CA LEU A 263 -5.59 2.29 -18.37
C LEU A 263 -7.04 2.57 -18.76
N ALA A 264 -7.61 3.73 -18.44
CA ALA A 264 -8.98 4.08 -18.82
C ALA A 264 -9.06 4.71 -20.22
N PHE A 265 -8.12 5.61 -20.55
CA PHE A 265 -8.19 6.44 -21.75
C PHE A 265 -7.21 6.04 -22.86
N CYS A 266 -6.29 5.10 -22.60
CA CYS A 266 -5.36 4.63 -23.61
C CYS A 266 -6.11 4.00 -24.79
N ASP A 267 -5.95 4.60 -25.97
CA ASP A 267 -6.30 3.99 -27.24
C ASP A 267 -5.13 3.11 -27.70
N PHE A 268 -5.32 1.79 -27.70
CA PHE A 268 -4.35 0.79 -28.17
C PHE A 268 -4.30 0.69 -29.70
N LYS A 269 -5.01 1.58 -30.42
CA LYS A 269 -4.97 1.75 -31.87
C LYS A 269 -5.47 0.54 -32.66
N ASN A 270 -6.18 -0.39 -32.05
CA ASN A 270 -6.86 -1.49 -32.74
C ASN A 270 -8.31 -1.10 -33.06
N PRO A 271 -8.75 -1.11 -34.33
CA PRO A 271 -10.12 -0.79 -34.70
C PRO A 271 -11.15 -1.86 -34.29
N ASN A 272 -10.71 -3.10 -34.02
CA ASN A 272 -11.60 -4.24 -33.81
C ASN A 272 -11.90 -4.53 -32.33
N THR A 273 -11.12 -3.98 -31.40
CA THR A 273 -11.30 -4.24 -29.96
C THR A 273 -10.77 -3.09 -29.10
N VAL A 274 -11.41 -2.90 -27.95
CA VAL A 274 -10.99 -1.94 -26.91
C VAL A 274 -10.21 -2.61 -25.77
N TYR A 275 -9.95 -3.92 -25.90
CA TYR A 275 -9.20 -4.76 -24.97
C TYR A 275 -9.75 -4.79 -23.54
N PRO A 276 -11.04 -5.13 -23.33
CA PRO A 276 -11.64 -5.19 -21.99
C PRO A 276 -10.93 -6.17 -21.05
N PHE A 277 -10.52 -7.36 -21.51
CA PHE A 277 -9.92 -8.37 -20.66
C PHE A 277 -8.44 -8.08 -20.32
N ALA A 278 -7.68 -7.50 -21.26
CA ALA A 278 -6.34 -7.01 -20.97
C ALA A 278 -6.38 -5.89 -19.90
N ARG A 279 -7.34 -4.96 -20.02
CA ARG A 279 -7.55 -3.89 -19.02
C ARG A 279 -7.95 -4.43 -17.66
N LEU A 280 -8.76 -5.48 -17.62
CA LEU A 280 -9.11 -6.21 -16.39
C LEU A 280 -7.85 -6.80 -15.75
N ALA A 281 -7.06 -7.53 -16.53
CA ALA A 281 -5.85 -8.17 -16.04
C ALA A 281 -4.81 -7.15 -15.53
N PHE A 282 -4.64 -6.00 -16.20
CA PHE A 282 -3.79 -4.93 -15.69
C PHE A 282 -4.33 -4.32 -14.39
N ALA A 283 -5.66 -4.26 -14.19
CA ALA A 283 -6.24 -3.83 -12.92
C ALA A 283 -6.00 -4.84 -11.79
N THR A 284 -5.77 -6.12 -12.10
CA THR A 284 -5.42 -7.15 -11.09
C THR A 284 -3.98 -7.06 -10.57
N MET A 285 -3.12 -6.20 -11.15
CA MET A 285 -1.71 -6.03 -10.74
C MET A 285 -1.50 -5.46 -9.32
N LEU A 286 -2.59 -5.23 -8.61
CA LEU A 286 -2.69 -4.73 -7.25
C LEU A 286 -2.27 -5.72 -6.16
N SER A 287 -1.52 -6.77 -6.45
CA SER A 287 -1.05 -7.76 -5.46
C SER A 287 0.47 -7.88 -5.41
N SER A 288 1.19 -6.82 -5.79
CA SER A 288 2.65 -6.82 -5.80
C SER A 288 3.29 -6.66 -4.41
N PRO A 289 4.36 -7.41 -4.09
CA PRO A 289 5.16 -7.18 -2.88
C PRO A 289 5.99 -5.88 -2.92
N LYS A 290 6.14 -5.23 -4.08
CA LYS A 290 6.90 -3.98 -4.24
C LYS A 290 5.96 -2.76 -4.22
N GLN A 291 5.91 -2.09 -3.08
CA GLN A 291 5.11 -0.88 -2.84
C GLN A 291 5.95 0.31 -2.33
N THR A 292 5.50 1.53 -2.60
CA THR A 292 5.97 2.76 -1.94
C THR A 292 4.78 3.67 -1.74
N ASP A 293 4.55 4.16 -0.51
CA ASP A 293 3.44 5.07 -0.17
C ASP A 293 2.04 4.55 -0.54
N GLY A 294 1.83 3.23 -0.52
CA GLY A 294 0.54 2.59 -0.84
C GLY A 294 0.23 2.41 -2.34
N PHE A 295 1.15 2.83 -3.23
CA PHE A 295 1.04 2.64 -4.68
C PHE A 295 1.87 1.46 -5.17
N GLN A 296 1.35 0.72 -6.15
CA GLN A 296 2.13 -0.32 -6.84
C GLN A 296 3.18 0.32 -7.77
N LYS A 297 4.42 -0.21 -7.76
CA LYS A 297 5.53 0.30 -8.59
C LYS A 297 5.97 -0.63 -9.72
N ILE A 298 5.30 -1.77 -9.91
CA ILE A 298 5.67 -2.72 -10.95
C ILE A 298 5.29 -2.20 -12.34
N VAL A 299 4.08 -1.66 -12.51
CA VAL A 299 3.61 -1.15 -13.81
C VAL A 299 3.65 0.37 -13.81
N SER A 300 4.27 0.97 -14.83
CA SER A 300 4.31 2.41 -15.03
C SER A 300 3.52 2.83 -16.28
N VAL A 301 3.24 4.13 -16.41
CA VAL A 301 2.55 4.70 -17.58
C VAL A 301 3.27 4.35 -18.89
N SER A 302 4.61 4.38 -18.89
CA SER A 302 5.40 4.07 -20.09
C SER A 302 5.26 2.61 -20.53
N ASP A 303 5.05 1.69 -19.58
CA ASP A 303 4.85 0.27 -19.87
C ASP A 303 3.54 0.05 -20.63
N ILE A 304 2.45 0.69 -20.20
CA ILE A 304 1.16 0.60 -20.88
C ILE A 304 1.21 1.31 -22.25
N GLN A 305 1.92 2.44 -22.34
CA GLN A 305 2.04 3.17 -23.61
C GLN A 305 2.84 2.39 -24.67
N LYS A 306 3.81 1.55 -24.29
CA LYS A 306 4.54 0.68 -25.23
C LYS A 306 3.62 -0.32 -25.94
N LEU A 307 2.53 -0.74 -25.29
CA LEU A 307 1.55 -1.66 -25.87
C LEU A 307 0.75 -1.05 -27.03
N LYS A 308 0.84 0.27 -27.26
CA LYS A 308 0.23 0.93 -28.43
C LYS A 308 0.98 0.68 -29.74
N THR A 309 2.21 0.18 -29.66
CA THR A 309 3.05 0.00 -30.85
C THR A 309 2.55 -1.14 -31.71
N GLN A 310 2.71 -1.02 -33.04
CA GLN A 310 2.27 -2.05 -33.99
C GLN A 310 2.91 -3.41 -33.68
N ALA A 311 4.17 -3.42 -33.24
CA ALA A 311 4.92 -4.63 -32.90
C ALA A 311 4.34 -5.43 -31.72
N MET A 312 3.56 -4.78 -30.84
CA MET A 312 2.96 -5.41 -29.66
C MET A 312 1.50 -5.83 -29.87
N ARG A 313 0.90 -5.55 -31.04
CA ARG A 313 -0.52 -5.80 -31.29
C ARG A 313 -0.87 -7.28 -31.29
N ASP A 314 -0.11 -8.09 -32.02
CA ASP A 314 -0.36 -9.52 -32.11
C ASP A 314 -0.23 -10.19 -30.74
N LEU A 315 0.71 -9.73 -29.91
CA LEU A 315 0.87 -10.19 -28.53
C LEU A 315 -0.29 -9.74 -27.64
N LEU A 316 -0.79 -8.52 -27.83
CA LEU A 316 -1.92 -7.98 -27.08
C LEU A 316 -3.25 -8.68 -27.44
N ASP A 317 -3.43 -9.05 -28.71
CA ASP A 317 -4.57 -9.84 -29.20
C ASP A 317 -4.55 -11.27 -28.62
N GLN A 318 -3.38 -11.90 -28.57
CA GLN A 318 -3.21 -13.20 -27.92
C GLN A 318 -3.48 -13.12 -26.41
N PHE A 319 -3.03 -12.06 -25.76
CA PHE A 319 -3.28 -11.81 -24.34
C PHE A 319 -4.77 -11.61 -24.04
N GLU A 320 -5.45 -10.79 -24.82
CA GLU A 320 -6.90 -10.57 -24.70
C GLU A 320 -7.69 -11.87 -24.84
N THR A 321 -7.35 -12.66 -25.86
CA THR A 321 -7.98 -13.96 -26.14
C THR A 321 -7.75 -14.93 -25.00
N LEU A 322 -6.51 -15.05 -24.50
CA LEU A 322 -6.19 -15.93 -23.37
C LEU A 322 -7.01 -15.61 -22.12
N VAL A 323 -7.07 -14.32 -21.73
CA VAL A 323 -7.78 -13.90 -20.51
C VAL A 323 -9.29 -14.08 -20.69
N LYS A 324 -9.82 -13.78 -21.88
CA LYS A 324 -11.24 -14.02 -22.21
C LYS A 324 -11.59 -15.51 -22.12
N ASP A 325 -10.86 -16.37 -22.82
CA ASP A 325 -11.16 -17.80 -22.90
C ASP A 325 -11.05 -18.45 -21.51
N SER A 326 -10.08 -18.02 -20.71
CA SER A 326 -9.90 -18.50 -19.35
C SER A 326 -11.00 -18.03 -18.40
N TRP A 327 -11.56 -16.83 -18.61
CA TRP A 327 -12.72 -16.35 -17.86
C TRP A 327 -13.99 -17.15 -18.20
N GLU A 328 -14.22 -17.41 -19.48
CA GLU A 328 -15.33 -18.24 -19.96
C GLU A 328 -15.21 -19.67 -19.40
N LEU A 329 -13.99 -20.22 -19.39
CA LEU A 329 -13.72 -21.56 -18.87
C LEU A 329 -13.93 -21.64 -17.35
N CYS A 330 -13.52 -20.63 -16.58
CA CYS A 330 -13.85 -20.53 -15.16
C CYS A 330 -15.36 -20.39 -14.91
N SER A 331 -16.06 -19.62 -15.75
CA SER A 331 -17.51 -19.39 -15.64
C SER A 331 -18.29 -20.68 -15.91
N ASN A 332 -17.89 -21.43 -16.94
CA ASN A 332 -18.48 -22.72 -17.33
C ASN A 332 -18.17 -23.83 -16.30
N ALA A 333 -17.00 -23.78 -15.67
CA ALA A 333 -16.63 -24.70 -14.59
C ALA A 333 -17.23 -24.30 -13.22
N HIS A 334 -18.09 -23.27 -13.18
CA HIS A 334 -18.71 -22.73 -11.96
C HIS A 334 -17.71 -22.43 -10.83
N VAL A 335 -16.48 -22.06 -11.19
CA VAL A 335 -15.48 -21.64 -10.20
C VAL A 335 -15.86 -20.25 -9.72
N THR A 336 -16.15 -20.14 -8.42
CA THR A 336 -16.65 -18.90 -7.81
C THR A 336 -15.88 -18.54 -6.55
N GLY A 337 -16.01 -17.28 -6.11
CA GLY A 337 -15.36 -16.79 -4.90
C GLY A 337 -13.84 -16.87 -4.97
N ALA A 338 -13.20 -17.26 -3.87
CA ALA A 338 -11.74 -17.19 -3.77
C ALA A 338 -10.99 -18.22 -4.62
N SER A 339 -11.62 -19.33 -5.03
CA SER A 339 -11.02 -20.24 -6.01
C SER A 339 -10.89 -19.56 -7.38
N LEU A 340 -11.88 -18.74 -7.75
CA LEU A 340 -11.82 -17.92 -8.97
C LEU A 340 -10.74 -16.86 -8.82
N GLU A 341 -10.75 -16.10 -7.72
CA GLU A 341 -9.73 -15.06 -7.45
C GLU A 341 -8.31 -15.63 -7.44
N ARG A 342 -8.10 -16.81 -6.84
CA ARG A 342 -6.80 -17.48 -6.77
C ARG A 342 -6.32 -17.94 -8.14
N VAL A 343 -7.17 -18.61 -8.93
CA VAL A 343 -6.74 -19.25 -10.19
C VAL A 343 -6.76 -18.26 -11.35
N PHE A 344 -7.87 -17.52 -11.51
CA PHE A 344 -8.00 -16.52 -12.56
C PHE A 344 -7.17 -15.26 -12.28
N GLY A 345 -7.10 -14.81 -11.02
CA GLY A 345 -6.26 -13.68 -10.65
C GLY A 345 -4.78 -13.94 -10.88
N LYS A 346 -4.28 -15.16 -10.55
CA LYS A 346 -2.89 -15.56 -10.85
C LYS A 346 -2.60 -15.57 -12.34
N LEU A 347 -3.52 -16.10 -13.15
CA LEU A 347 -3.40 -16.03 -14.61
C LEU A 347 -3.26 -14.59 -15.08
N CYS A 348 -4.15 -13.70 -14.62
CA CYS A 348 -4.13 -12.29 -15.01
C CYS A 348 -2.80 -11.61 -14.68
N VAL A 349 -2.26 -11.84 -13.46
CA VAL A 349 -0.97 -11.26 -13.04
C VAL A 349 0.19 -11.83 -13.85
N ARG A 350 0.25 -13.15 -14.07
CA ARG A 350 1.31 -13.79 -14.86
C ARG A 350 1.31 -13.29 -16.29
N ALA A 351 0.15 -13.28 -16.94
CA ALA A 351 0.01 -12.85 -18.33
C ALA A 351 0.28 -11.34 -18.49
N ALA A 352 -0.21 -10.50 -17.58
CA ALA A 352 0.08 -9.06 -17.60
C ALA A 352 1.59 -8.77 -17.44
N LEU A 353 2.27 -9.46 -16.53
CA LEU A 353 3.72 -9.27 -16.34
C LEU A 353 4.55 -9.82 -17.49
N PHE A 354 4.13 -10.93 -18.09
CA PHE A 354 4.77 -11.47 -19.28
C PHE A 354 4.71 -10.46 -20.44
N VAL A 355 3.53 -9.94 -20.75
CA VAL A 355 3.33 -8.95 -21.84
C VAL A 355 4.11 -7.66 -21.61
N LEU A 356 4.35 -7.28 -20.35
CA LEU A 356 5.15 -6.11 -19.99
C LEU A 356 6.66 -6.39 -19.90
N GLY A 357 7.11 -7.63 -20.08
CA GLY A 357 8.52 -8.03 -19.92
C GLY A 357 9.03 -7.91 -18.48
N LYS A 358 8.15 -8.14 -17.50
CA LYS A 358 8.39 -8.01 -16.05
C LYS A 358 8.08 -9.28 -15.26
N ASP A 359 8.09 -10.43 -15.91
CA ASP A 359 8.03 -11.78 -15.38
C ASP A 359 8.90 -11.98 -14.10
N LYS A 360 10.13 -11.45 -14.08
CA LYS A 360 11.04 -11.53 -12.92
C LYS A 360 10.50 -10.85 -11.66
N ALA A 361 9.47 -10.01 -11.77
CA ALA A 361 8.87 -9.32 -10.64
C ALA A 361 7.86 -10.18 -9.84
N LEU A 362 7.44 -11.34 -10.37
CA LEU A 362 6.56 -12.29 -9.67
C LEU A 362 7.25 -12.99 -8.49
N GLY A 363 8.59 -13.10 -8.49
CA GLY A 363 9.32 -13.87 -7.48
C GLY A 363 9.07 -15.39 -7.54
N GLU A 364 8.35 -15.88 -8.54
CA GLU A 364 8.21 -17.30 -8.83
C GLU A 364 9.54 -17.85 -9.36
N LYS A 365 9.92 -19.07 -8.94
CA LYS A 365 11.14 -19.75 -9.42
C LYS A 365 11.09 -20.09 -10.92
N HIS A 366 9.88 -20.14 -11.47
CA HIS A 366 9.60 -20.50 -12.85
C HIS A 366 9.39 -19.25 -13.69
N VAL A 367 10.13 -19.14 -14.80
CA VAL A 367 9.96 -18.07 -15.79
C VAL A 367 9.24 -18.67 -16.98
N PHE A 368 8.05 -18.15 -17.28
CA PHE A 368 7.25 -18.62 -18.41
C PHE A 368 7.85 -18.12 -19.73
N ALA A 369 7.99 -19.02 -20.70
CA ALA A 369 8.54 -18.73 -22.01
C ALA A 369 7.54 -18.03 -22.94
N ASP A 370 6.24 -18.37 -22.83
CA ASP A 370 5.17 -17.82 -23.67
C ASP A 370 3.78 -17.82 -22.98
N LEU A 371 2.81 -17.18 -23.63
CA LEU A 371 1.42 -17.15 -23.17
C LEU A 371 0.75 -18.55 -23.13
N PRO A 372 0.98 -19.47 -24.09
CA PRO A 372 0.53 -20.85 -24.00
C PRO A 372 1.01 -21.61 -22.76
N GLU A 373 2.25 -21.43 -22.32
CA GLU A 373 2.77 -22.06 -21.09
C GLU A 373 2.02 -21.56 -19.85
N ILE A 374 1.70 -20.27 -19.81
CA ILE A 374 0.85 -19.67 -18.76
C ILE A 374 -0.56 -20.28 -18.79
N ALA A 375 -1.13 -20.50 -19.98
CA ALA A 375 -2.42 -21.17 -20.14
C ALA A 375 -2.41 -22.62 -19.64
N CYS A 376 -1.33 -23.38 -19.92
CA CYS A 376 -1.13 -24.74 -19.43
C CYS A 376 -1.03 -24.79 -17.89
N ALA A 377 -0.29 -23.85 -17.29
CA ALA A 377 -0.19 -23.73 -15.84
C ALA A 377 -1.57 -23.43 -15.22
N PHE A 378 -2.34 -22.52 -15.81
CA PHE A 378 -3.72 -22.23 -15.40
C PHE A 378 -4.62 -23.45 -15.50
N ALA A 379 -4.60 -24.20 -16.61
CA ALA A 379 -5.40 -25.40 -16.78
C ALA A 379 -5.04 -26.50 -15.74
N GLY A 380 -3.76 -26.63 -15.41
CA GLY A 380 -3.29 -27.55 -14.35
C GLY A 380 -3.75 -27.13 -12.95
N GLU A 381 -3.71 -25.84 -12.64
CA GLU A 381 -4.19 -25.30 -11.37
C GLU A 381 -5.72 -25.41 -11.23
N LEU A 382 -6.46 -25.19 -12.32
CA LEU A 382 -7.90 -25.35 -12.35
C LEU A 382 -8.33 -26.81 -12.07
N LYS A 383 -7.64 -27.78 -12.68
CA LYS A 383 -7.88 -29.22 -12.45
C LYS A 383 -7.61 -29.64 -11.00
N LYS A 384 -6.56 -29.09 -10.37
CA LYS A 384 -6.27 -29.32 -8.94
C LYS A 384 -7.32 -28.68 -8.03
N GLY A 385 -7.83 -27.52 -8.40
CA GLY A 385 -8.90 -26.84 -7.66
C GLY A 385 -10.24 -27.58 -7.68
N SER A 386 -10.55 -28.32 -8.76
CA SER A 386 -11.78 -29.13 -8.84
C SER A 386 -11.76 -30.40 -7.96
N SER A 387 -10.58 -30.99 -7.68
CA SER A 387 -10.48 -32.19 -6.85
C SER A 387 -10.56 -31.92 -5.34
N GLU A 388 -10.35 -30.68 -4.89
CA GLU A 388 -10.42 -30.31 -3.46
C GLU A 388 -11.87 -30.02 -2.98
N ALA A 389 -12.84 -29.88 -3.90
CA ALA A 389 -14.24 -29.59 -3.58
C ALA A 389 -15.07 -30.83 -3.20
N SER A 390 -14.51 -32.04 -3.31
CA SER A 390 -15.20 -33.30 -3.00
C SER A 390 -14.30 -34.22 -2.17
N GLY A 391 -14.35 -34.09 -0.84
CA GLY A 391 -13.71 -35.07 0.05
C GLY A 391 -13.44 -34.55 1.46
N SER A 392 -14.43 -34.68 2.34
CA SER A 392 -14.23 -34.59 3.79
C SER A 392 -13.71 -35.93 4.35
N GLY A 393 -12.54 -35.90 5.00
CA GLY A 393 -12.19 -36.80 6.10
C GLY A 393 -11.27 -37.99 5.79
N GLY A 394 -10.21 -38.12 6.60
CA GLY A 394 -9.64 -39.42 6.97
C GLY A 394 -8.27 -39.78 6.37
N SER A 395 -7.25 -39.77 7.24
CA SER A 395 -5.86 -40.13 6.99
C SER A 395 -5.63 -41.60 6.61
N GLN A 396 -4.81 -41.88 5.59
CA GLN A 396 -3.52 -42.62 5.63
C GLN A 396 -3.18 -43.26 4.28
N ALA A 397 -1.96 -42.92 3.84
CA ALA A 397 -0.97 -43.70 3.09
C ALA A 397 -1.34 -44.56 1.85
N ALA A 398 -0.55 -44.29 0.80
CA ALA A 398 -0.07 -45.16 -0.26
C ALA A 398 -0.99 -45.45 -1.46
N ALA A 399 -0.74 -44.79 -2.59
CA ALA A 399 0.09 -45.34 -3.67
C ALA A 399 0.23 -44.30 -4.79
N ALA A 400 1.44 -43.80 -5.01
CA ALA A 400 1.78 -43.01 -6.17
C ALA A 400 1.96 -43.94 -7.37
N SER A 401 1.19 -43.74 -8.43
CA SER A 401 1.52 -44.22 -9.78
C SER A 401 2.06 -43.04 -10.59
N SER A 402 3.37 -42.82 -10.46
CA SER A 402 4.15 -42.08 -11.44
C SER A 402 4.43 -43.00 -12.63
N ALA A 403 3.90 -42.67 -13.80
CA ALA A 403 4.47 -43.10 -15.08
C ALA A 403 5.28 -41.93 -15.64
N SER A 404 6.57 -41.92 -15.30
CA SER A 404 7.61 -41.17 -16.00
C SER A 404 8.00 -41.89 -17.28
N SER A 405 8.50 -41.13 -18.25
CA SER A 405 9.32 -41.61 -19.36
C SER A 405 10.32 -42.68 -18.89
N SER A 406 10.16 -43.89 -19.39
CA SER A 406 10.92 -45.07 -18.97
C SER A 406 12.29 -45.14 -19.65
N SER A 407 13.36 -44.89 -18.89
CA SER A 407 14.56 -45.72 -19.00
C SER A 407 14.49 -46.75 -17.88
N VAL A 408 14.11 -47.99 -18.23
CA VAL A 408 14.09 -49.12 -17.29
C VAL A 408 15.54 -49.47 -16.95
N THR A 409 15.98 -49.19 -15.72
CA THR A 409 17.22 -49.75 -15.18
C THR A 409 16.88 -51.07 -14.49
N ASN A 410 17.56 -52.14 -14.88
CA ASN A 410 17.32 -53.50 -14.45
C ASN A 410 17.67 -53.66 -12.95
N VAL A 411 16.66 -53.91 -12.09
CA VAL A 411 16.81 -53.99 -10.62
C VAL A 411 17.74 -55.13 -10.18
N LEU A 412 18.01 -56.10 -11.07
CA LEU A 412 18.90 -57.22 -10.81
C LEU A 412 20.40 -56.89 -10.97
N ASP A 413 20.75 -55.73 -11.55
CA ASP A 413 22.13 -55.27 -11.78
C ASP A 413 22.52 -54.01 -10.97
N CYS A 414 21.64 -53.50 -10.10
CA CYS A 414 21.90 -52.29 -9.33
C CYS A 414 22.90 -52.56 -8.20
N LYS A 415 23.96 -51.76 -8.09
CA LYS A 415 24.92 -51.88 -6.98
C LYS A 415 24.19 -51.63 -5.65
N PRO A 416 24.57 -52.30 -4.54
CA PRO A 416 23.92 -52.13 -3.22
C PRO A 416 23.76 -50.67 -2.78
N GLN A 417 24.69 -49.81 -3.21
CA GLN A 417 24.74 -48.36 -3.01
C GLN A 417 23.53 -47.63 -3.65
N GLU A 418 23.18 -47.98 -4.89
CA GLU A 418 22.12 -47.33 -5.66
C GLU A 418 20.75 -47.74 -5.11
N MET A 419 20.61 -49.01 -4.71
CA MET A 419 19.42 -49.49 -4.01
C MET A 419 19.21 -48.80 -2.65
N ALA A 420 20.27 -48.59 -1.87
CA ALA A 420 20.18 -47.93 -0.57
C ALA A 420 19.82 -46.42 -0.68
N LEU A 421 20.26 -45.74 -1.74
CA LEU A 421 19.89 -44.36 -2.03
C LEU A 421 18.46 -44.24 -2.59
N LEU A 422 18.02 -45.20 -3.41
CA LEU A 422 16.62 -45.29 -3.87
C LEU A 422 15.64 -45.50 -2.71
N GLN A 423 16.02 -46.28 -1.69
CA GLN A 423 15.25 -46.45 -0.46
C GLN A 423 15.25 -45.21 0.45
N ASN A 424 16.22 -44.31 0.30
CA ASN A 424 16.34 -43.04 1.06
C ASN A 424 16.16 -41.83 0.12
N ALA A 425 15.03 -41.78 -0.60
CA ALA A 425 14.73 -40.79 -1.65
C ALA A 425 14.81 -39.31 -1.21
N HIS A 426 14.83 -39.01 0.10
CA HIS A 426 15.05 -37.66 0.62
C HIS A 426 16.51 -37.19 0.56
N MET A 427 17.45 -38.09 0.29
CA MET A 427 18.88 -37.82 0.20
C MET A 427 19.32 -37.64 -1.27
N GLN A 428 19.91 -36.48 -1.55
CA GLN A 428 20.36 -36.03 -2.86
C GLN A 428 21.79 -35.48 -2.73
N LEU A 429 22.67 -35.89 -3.64
CA LEU A 429 24.04 -35.41 -3.73
C LEU A 429 24.06 -33.88 -3.90
N GLY A 430 24.92 -33.19 -3.16
CA GLY A 430 24.97 -31.73 -3.09
C GLY A 430 23.85 -31.08 -2.28
N GLY A 431 22.91 -31.86 -1.73
CA GLY A 431 21.87 -31.36 -0.84
C GLY A 431 22.38 -30.97 0.54
N LEU A 432 21.69 -30.03 1.19
CA LEU A 432 21.97 -29.58 2.55
C LEU A 432 21.11 -30.35 3.56
N TYR A 433 21.73 -30.85 4.63
CA TYR A 433 21.08 -31.67 5.65
C TYR A 433 21.51 -31.25 7.06
N THR A 434 20.61 -31.47 8.02
CA THR A 434 20.85 -31.24 9.44
C THR A 434 20.44 -32.48 10.24
N ASN A 435 21.21 -32.81 11.27
CA ASN A 435 20.83 -33.77 12.30
C ASN A 435 21.04 -33.12 13.68
N VAL A 436 19.96 -32.52 14.18
CA VAL A 436 19.98 -31.72 15.42
C VAL A 436 20.31 -32.56 16.65
N LYS A 437 19.96 -33.85 16.65
CA LYS A 437 20.13 -34.73 17.81
C LYS A 437 21.59 -35.12 18.01
N ASP A 438 22.29 -35.44 16.93
CA ASP A 438 23.64 -35.99 16.99
C ASP A 438 24.72 -34.92 16.69
N HIS A 439 24.38 -33.86 15.94
CA HIS A 439 25.33 -32.84 15.47
C HIS A 439 24.89 -31.39 15.73
N GLY A 440 23.81 -31.17 16.48
CA GLY A 440 23.30 -29.84 16.82
C GLY A 440 22.87 -29.03 15.59
N ASN A 441 23.07 -27.71 15.61
CA ASN A 441 22.62 -26.79 14.55
C ASN A 441 23.55 -26.74 13.33
N LYS A 442 24.45 -27.72 13.15
CA LYS A 442 25.38 -27.77 12.03
C LYS A 442 24.67 -28.16 10.74
N ILE A 443 25.07 -27.54 9.63
CA ILE A 443 24.54 -27.78 8.29
C ILE A 443 25.59 -28.53 7.49
N PHE A 444 25.23 -29.71 7.00
CA PHE A 444 26.13 -30.56 6.23
C PHE A 444 25.69 -30.66 4.77
N VAL A 445 26.66 -30.71 3.86
CA VAL A 445 26.48 -30.98 2.44
C VAL A 445 26.78 -32.45 2.19
N PHE A 446 25.89 -33.14 1.48
CA PHE A 446 26.16 -34.49 1.01
C PHE A 446 27.15 -34.45 -0.14
N THR A 447 28.39 -34.92 0.06
CA THR A 447 29.48 -34.80 -0.92
C THR A 447 29.74 -36.06 -1.73
N LYS A 448 29.73 -37.26 -1.12
CA LYS A 448 29.99 -38.55 -1.81
C LYS A 448 29.34 -39.73 -1.10
N ALA A 449 29.06 -40.81 -1.84
CA ALA A 449 28.49 -42.05 -1.30
C ALA A 449 29.42 -43.25 -1.59
N ASP A 450 29.54 -44.15 -0.63
CA ASP A 450 30.35 -45.38 -0.68
C ASP A 450 29.45 -46.62 -0.46
N GLU A 451 30.04 -47.83 -0.42
CA GLU A 451 29.33 -49.12 -0.29
C GLU A 451 28.46 -49.27 0.96
N ASN A 452 28.79 -48.56 2.04
CA ASN A 452 28.13 -48.71 3.35
C ASN A 452 27.42 -47.43 3.85
N GLY A 453 27.54 -46.29 3.14
CA GLY A 453 26.98 -45.03 3.61
C GLY A 453 27.35 -43.81 2.78
N VAL A 454 27.07 -42.63 3.32
CA VAL A 454 27.32 -41.33 2.68
C VAL A 454 28.24 -40.46 3.53
N TRP A 455 28.97 -39.58 2.86
CA TRP A 455 29.81 -38.57 3.49
C TRP A 455 29.12 -37.21 3.48
N MET A 456 29.16 -36.57 4.64
CA MET A 456 28.53 -35.30 4.95
C MET A 456 29.60 -34.31 5.40
N GLU A 457 29.70 -33.14 4.77
CA GLU A 457 30.71 -32.12 5.10
C GLU A 457 30.04 -30.84 5.61
N HIS A 458 30.46 -30.37 6.78
CA HIS A 458 30.06 -29.07 7.35
C HIS A 458 31.22 -28.08 7.23
N ASP A 459 30.93 -26.92 6.65
CA ASP A 459 31.85 -25.79 6.57
C ASP A 459 31.38 -24.65 7.51
N PRO A 460 32.01 -24.49 8.69
CA PRO A 460 31.66 -23.44 9.64
C PRO A 460 32.21 -22.05 9.26
N LEU A 461 32.79 -21.85 8.07
CA LEU A 461 33.39 -20.62 7.53
C LEU A 461 34.63 -20.07 8.27
N LEU A 462 34.68 -20.17 9.59
CA LEU A 462 35.74 -19.62 10.46
C LEU A 462 36.48 -20.71 11.27
N ALA A 463 36.21 -21.98 10.97
CA ALA A 463 36.81 -23.14 11.61
C ALA A 463 37.09 -24.22 10.55
N PRO A 464 37.95 -25.21 10.85
CA PRO A 464 38.24 -26.30 9.92
C PRO A 464 36.99 -27.10 9.56
N LYS A 465 36.94 -27.55 8.31
CA LYS A 465 35.85 -28.36 7.76
C LYS A 465 35.69 -29.66 8.53
N GLU A 466 34.45 -30.02 8.82
CA GLU A 466 34.10 -31.23 9.55
C GLU A 466 33.43 -32.22 8.61
N THR A 467 34.02 -33.41 8.50
CA THR A 467 33.53 -34.46 7.60
C THR A 467 33.06 -35.67 8.41
N VAL A 468 31.82 -36.10 8.17
CA VAL A 468 31.15 -37.18 8.90
C VAL A 468 30.71 -38.26 7.92
N PHE A 469 31.02 -39.52 8.23
CA PHE A 469 30.50 -40.68 7.52
C PHE A 469 29.21 -41.17 8.18
N VAL A 470 28.16 -41.39 7.39
CA VAL A 470 26.83 -41.78 7.86
C VAL A 470 26.38 -43.06 7.17
N HIS A 471 26.20 -44.13 7.95
CA HIS A 471 25.72 -45.41 7.43
C HIS A 471 24.28 -45.29 6.91
N PHE A 472 23.93 -46.05 5.87
CA PHE A 472 22.60 -45.99 5.23
C PHE A 472 21.40 -46.13 6.20
N GLY A 473 21.50 -46.97 7.23
CA GLY A 473 20.44 -47.15 8.23
C GLY A 473 20.21 -45.94 9.15
N LEU A 474 21.14 -44.97 9.18
CA LEU A 474 21.05 -43.77 10.02
C LEU A 474 20.57 -42.53 9.24
N LEU A 475 20.37 -42.64 7.92
CA LEU A 475 19.95 -41.51 7.06
C LEU A 475 18.53 -41.03 7.34
N LEU A 476 17.69 -41.85 7.97
CA LEU A 476 16.37 -41.45 8.46
C LEU A 476 16.43 -40.35 9.54
N LYS A 477 17.57 -40.19 10.23
CA LYS A 477 17.78 -39.13 11.23
C LYS A 477 18.12 -37.77 10.61
N TRP A 478 18.53 -37.76 9.35
CA TRP A 478 18.95 -36.55 8.64
C TRP A 478 17.75 -35.90 7.94
N ARG A 479 17.62 -34.58 8.10
CA ARG A 479 16.51 -33.79 7.54
C ARG A 479 17.06 -32.76 6.55
N LYS A 480 16.38 -32.59 5.41
CA LYS A 480 16.77 -31.64 4.38
C LYS A 480 16.62 -30.20 4.88
N PHE A 481 17.69 -29.42 4.80
CA PHE A 481 17.70 -28.00 5.11
C PHE A 481 17.26 -27.19 3.89
N LYS A 482 16.33 -26.25 4.08
CA LYS A 482 15.71 -25.45 3.00
C LYS A 482 16.29 -24.03 2.84
N GLY A 483 17.21 -23.63 3.71
CA GLY A 483 17.87 -22.31 3.66
C GLY A 483 19.13 -22.30 2.80
N GLN A 484 19.81 -21.16 2.75
CA GLN A 484 21.12 -21.02 2.12
C GLN A 484 22.22 -21.41 3.10
N ALA A 485 23.34 -21.94 2.60
CA ALA A 485 24.53 -22.16 3.41
C ALA A 485 25.07 -20.80 3.90
N PRO A 486 25.60 -20.73 5.13
CA PRO A 486 26.31 -19.54 5.60
C PRO A 486 27.41 -19.15 4.60
N ALA A 487 27.59 -17.85 4.35
CA ALA A 487 28.66 -17.32 3.50
C ALA A 487 29.30 -16.09 4.14
N LEU A 488 30.62 -15.93 3.96
CA LEU A 488 31.32 -14.71 4.35
C LEU A 488 31.01 -13.58 3.36
N CYS A 489 30.85 -12.38 3.90
CA CYS A 489 30.76 -11.18 3.06
C CYS A 489 32.10 -10.97 2.34
N PRO A 490 32.12 -10.76 1.01
CA PRO A 490 33.34 -10.48 0.27
C PRO A 490 34.08 -9.26 0.86
N PRO A 491 35.41 -9.31 1.07
CA PRO A 491 36.17 -8.20 1.66
C PRO A 491 35.95 -6.86 0.94
N SER A 492 35.87 -6.89 -0.39
CA SER A 492 35.58 -5.71 -1.23
C SER A 492 34.20 -5.10 -0.96
N MET A 493 33.21 -5.92 -0.59
CA MET A 493 31.88 -5.43 -0.23
C MET A 493 31.86 -4.89 1.20
N VAL A 494 32.63 -5.49 2.11
CA VAL A 494 32.81 -4.99 3.48
C VAL A 494 33.40 -3.58 3.41
N GLU A 495 34.55 -3.40 2.76
CA GLU A 495 35.22 -2.09 2.60
C GLU A 495 34.24 -1.02 2.08
N MET A 496 33.59 -1.27 0.93
CA MET A 496 32.65 -0.31 0.32
C MET A 496 31.38 -0.02 1.13
N LYS A 497 30.98 -0.93 2.03
CA LYS A 497 29.73 -0.82 2.80
C LYS A 497 29.95 -0.55 4.28
N MET A 498 31.19 -0.39 4.71
CA MET A 498 31.48 0.12 6.04
C MET A 498 30.85 1.49 6.22
N VAL A 499 30.42 1.78 7.44
CA VAL A 499 29.62 2.97 7.78
C VAL A 499 30.27 4.28 7.31
N HIS A 500 31.60 4.37 7.37
CA HIS A 500 32.35 5.58 7.01
C HIS A 500 32.57 5.76 5.49
N GLU A 501 32.49 4.70 4.70
CA GLU A 501 32.62 4.75 3.24
C GLU A 501 31.26 4.67 2.52
N SER A 502 30.21 4.33 3.27
CA SER A 502 28.86 4.24 2.75
C SER A 502 28.36 5.60 2.26
N SER A 503 28.06 5.67 0.96
CA SER A 503 27.52 6.88 0.32
C SER A 503 26.23 7.39 0.98
N ALA A 504 25.39 6.49 1.51
CA ALA A 504 24.17 6.87 2.21
C ALA A 504 24.45 7.62 3.53
N VAL A 505 25.51 7.22 4.24
CA VAL A 505 25.91 7.86 5.50
C VAL A 505 26.61 9.18 5.23
N LEU A 506 27.49 9.23 4.23
CA LEU A 506 28.13 10.46 3.78
C LEU A 506 27.12 11.52 3.33
N ASP A 507 26.04 11.12 2.66
CA ASP A 507 24.98 12.04 2.23
C ASP A 507 24.22 12.66 3.41
N GLU A 508 23.85 11.87 4.43
CA GLU A 508 23.21 12.40 5.64
C GLU A 508 24.19 13.23 6.49
N TYR A 509 25.47 12.87 6.55
CA TYR A 509 26.50 13.66 7.21
C TYR A 509 26.66 15.05 6.56
N ASN A 510 26.78 15.09 5.22
CA ASN A 510 26.88 16.35 4.47
C ASN A 510 25.62 17.21 4.62
N LYS A 511 24.43 16.59 4.68
CA LYS A 511 23.17 17.28 4.92
C LYS A 511 23.13 17.93 6.30
N ALA A 512 23.58 17.22 7.34
CA ALA A 512 23.66 17.76 8.69
C ALA A 512 24.61 18.96 8.78
N GLN A 513 25.80 18.87 8.16
CA GLN A 513 26.75 19.99 8.10
C GLN A 513 26.19 21.20 7.34
N MET A 514 25.50 20.95 6.23
CA MET A 514 24.88 22.02 5.44
C MET A 514 23.72 22.70 6.19
N GLN A 515 22.91 21.91 6.91
CA GLN A 515 21.84 22.41 7.77
C GLN A 515 22.39 23.30 8.89
N GLN A 516 23.46 22.86 9.55
CA GLN A 516 24.11 23.62 10.61
C GLN A 516 24.64 24.96 10.07
N LEU A 517 25.36 24.94 8.95
CA LEU A 517 25.88 26.16 8.33
C LEU A 517 24.78 27.16 7.97
N LEU A 518 23.65 26.70 7.43
CA LEU A 518 22.52 27.57 7.11
C LEU A 518 22.00 28.27 8.37
N LEU A 519 21.73 27.50 9.43
CA LEU A 519 21.16 28.01 10.68
C LEU A 519 22.14 28.92 11.42
N ASP A 520 23.43 28.59 11.49
CA ASP A 520 24.43 29.42 12.17
C ASP A 520 24.59 30.79 11.50
N ASN A 521 24.61 30.83 10.16
CA ASN A 521 24.70 32.12 9.45
C ASN A 521 23.41 32.94 9.61
N ALA A 522 22.25 32.29 9.54
CA ALA A 522 20.96 32.95 9.74
C ALA A 522 20.81 33.49 11.17
N TRP A 523 21.27 32.72 12.18
CA TRP A 523 21.21 33.09 13.59
C TRP A 523 22.07 34.30 13.93
N ASN A 524 23.28 34.36 13.38
CA ASN A 524 24.21 35.49 13.58
C ASN A 524 23.77 36.78 12.89
N LYS A 525 22.84 36.69 11.92
CA LYS A 525 22.29 37.82 11.14
C LYS A 525 20.79 37.97 11.34
N LYS A 526 20.28 37.59 12.52
CA LYS A 526 18.85 37.66 12.83
C LYS A 526 18.34 39.10 12.82
N VAL A 527 17.11 39.25 12.34
CA VAL A 527 16.33 40.48 12.44
C VAL A 527 15.42 40.38 13.66
N GLU A 528 15.19 41.50 14.35
CA GLU A 528 14.36 41.54 15.55
C GLU A 528 12.91 41.92 15.22
N ALA A 529 11.99 41.64 16.14
CA ALA A 529 10.57 41.96 15.98
C ALA A 529 10.31 43.47 15.78
N LYS A 530 11.21 44.33 16.27
CA LYS A 530 11.15 45.79 16.08
C LYS A 530 11.61 46.26 14.70
N ASP A 531 12.25 45.38 13.92
CA ASP A 531 12.83 45.73 12.62
C ASP A 531 11.85 45.55 11.47
N LEU A 532 10.89 44.61 11.60
CA LEU A 532 9.98 44.21 10.54
C LEU A 532 8.57 43.99 11.06
N ALA A 533 7.57 44.35 10.26
CA ALA A 533 6.17 44.03 10.50
C ALA A 533 5.66 43.04 9.46
N PHE A 534 4.81 42.12 9.91
CA PHE A 534 4.14 41.13 9.09
C PHE A 534 2.67 41.51 8.98
N THR A 535 2.15 41.54 7.76
CA THR A 535 0.75 41.86 7.48
C THR A 535 0.10 40.66 6.83
N SER A 536 -1.12 40.31 7.25
CA SER A 536 -1.93 39.31 6.57
C SER A 536 -2.98 40.02 5.70
N PHE A 537 -3.27 39.50 4.50
CA PHE A 537 -4.30 40.03 3.57
C PHE A 537 -4.05 41.48 3.10
N PRO A 538 -3.02 41.71 2.25
CA PRO A 538 -2.13 40.72 1.64
C PRO A 538 -0.98 40.30 2.57
N ALA A 539 -0.56 39.02 2.50
CA ALA A 539 0.64 38.54 3.20
C ALA A 539 1.88 39.31 2.71
N MET A 540 2.45 40.22 3.51
CA MET A 540 3.64 41.00 3.17
C MET A 540 4.49 41.30 4.41
N VAL A 541 5.78 41.57 4.18
CA VAL A 541 6.71 42.12 5.18
C VAL A 541 6.98 43.58 4.87
N HIS A 542 7.00 44.41 5.92
CA HIS A 542 7.31 45.84 5.86
C HIS A 542 8.47 46.16 6.79
N ALA A 543 9.30 47.14 6.41
CA ALA A 543 10.35 47.65 7.29
C ALA A 543 9.74 48.52 8.40
N MET A 544 10.10 48.29 9.66
CA MET A 544 9.67 49.11 10.80
C MET A 544 10.67 50.22 11.15
N LYS A 545 11.78 50.31 10.42
CA LYS A 545 12.77 51.38 10.53
C LYS A 545 13.37 51.69 9.16
N SER A 546 13.96 52.87 9.03
CA SER A 546 14.67 53.25 7.81
C SER A 546 16.05 52.59 7.72
N TYR A 547 16.36 51.98 6.58
CA TYR A 547 17.68 51.44 6.24
C TYR A 547 18.39 52.38 5.26
N LYS A 548 19.53 52.95 5.67
CA LYS A 548 20.14 54.09 4.98
C LYS A 548 21.02 53.71 3.80
N LYS A 549 21.58 52.49 3.77
CA LYS A 549 22.47 52.03 2.70
C LYS A 549 21.94 50.74 2.08
N ALA A 550 22.28 50.53 0.81
CA ALA A 550 22.05 49.24 0.14
C ALA A 550 22.85 48.13 0.86
N GLY A 551 22.22 46.98 1.07
CA GLY A 551 22.80 45.84 1.78
C GLY A 551 22.75 45.91 3.32
N ASP A 552 22.23 46.99 3.92
CA ASP A 552 22.07 47.10 5.39
C ASP A 552 21.06 46.09 5.96
N LEU A 553 20.05 45.69 5.18
CA LEU A 553 19.08 44.66 5.53
C LEU A 553 19.43 43.36 4.81
N GLU A 554 19.67 42.30 5.59
CA GLU A 554 19.90 40.94 5.08
C GLU A 554 18.83 40.00 5.65
N LEU A 555 18.09 39.32 4.78
CA LEU A 555 17.12 38.31 5.17
C LEU A 555 17.62 36.93 4.73
N TRP A 556 17.73 36.02 5.69
CA TRP A 556 18.21 34.65 5.46
C TRP A 556 17.05 33.66 5.36
N PRO A 557 17.15 32.64 4.48
CA PRO A 557 16.13 31.61 4.31
C PRO A 557 16.15 30.59 5.45
N TRP A 558 15.38 30.86 6.51
CA TRP A 558 15.21 29.94 7.64
C TRP A 558 14.42 28.68 7.26
N GLY A 559 15.06 27.51 7.28
CA GLY A 559 14.41 26.28 6.89
C GLY A 559 15.29 25.04 6.94
N THR A 560 14.83 23.97 6.30
CA THR A 560 15.54 22.68 6.19
C THR A 560 16.14 22.47 4.81
N VAL A 561 17.33 21.85 4.72
CA VAL A 561 17.97 21.53 3.44
C VAL A 561 17.67 20.09 2.99
N THR A 562 17.45 19.93 1.69
CA THR A 562 17.23 18.62 1.05
C THR A 562 18.13 18.48 -0.17
N LYS A 563 18.75 17.31 -0.35
CA LYS A 563 19.66 17.06 -1.49
C LYS A 563 18.86 17.05 -2.78
N VAL A 564 19.33 17.79 -3.78
CA VAL A 564 18.68 17.87 -5.10
C VAL A 564 19.02 16.63 -5.91
N ARG A 565 18.01 15.99 -6.48
CA ARG A 565 18.21 14.88 -7.42
C ARG A 565 18.71 15.42 -8.75
N ALA A 566 19.66 14.73 -9.37
CA ALA A 566 20.20 15.09 -10.68
C ALA A 566 19.08 15.37 -11.69
N GLY A 567 19.15 16.51 -12.38
CA GLY A 567 18.19 16.92 -13.41
C GLY A 567 16.92 17.62 -12.92
N LYS A 568 16.71 17.82 -11.61
CA LYS A 568 15.59 18.64 -11.12
C LYS A 568 15.96 20.12 -11.07
N PRO A 569 15.18 21.02 -11.72
CA PRO A 569 15.39 22.46 -11.58
C PRO A 569 14.98 22.92 -10.17
N VAL A 570 15.80 23.77 -9.57
CA VAL A 570 15.53 24.41 -8.27
C VAL A 570 15.52 25.93 -8.47
N PRO A 571 14.53 26.66 -7.93
CA PRO A 571 14.52 28.12 -8.00
C PRO A 571 15.80 28.71 -7.40
N LYS A 572 16.41 29.71 -8.05
CA LYS A 572 17.67 30.34 -7.59
C LYS A 572 17.57 30.82 -6.14
N ARG A 573 16.40 31.34 -5.74
CA ARG A 573 16.14 31.81 -4.37
C ARG A 573 16.16 30.72 -3.29
N LEU A 574 16.04 29.45 -3.67
CA LEU A 574 16.03 28.29 -2.75
C LEU A 574 17.25 27.38 -2.94
N HIS A 575 18.16 27.76 -3.84
CA HIS A 575 19.27 26.91 -4.24
C HIS A 575 20.51 27.23 -3.40
N ALA A 576 20.96 26.24 -2.64
CA ALA A 576 22.22 26.28 -1.93
C ALA A 576 23.19 25.24 -2.51
N LYS A 577 24.49 25.52 -2.46
CA LYS A 577 25.53 24.58 -2.92
C LYS A 577 26.57 24.38 -1.84
N GLY A 578 26.98 23.15 -1.61
CA GLY A 578 27.98 22.84 -0.60
C GLY A 578 28.30 21.36 -0.55
N PHE A 579 29.50 21.01 -0.10
CA PHE A 579 29.95 19.62 0.03
C PHE A 579 29.82 18.81 -1.29
N GLY A 580 30.11 19.45 -2.43
CA GLY A 580 30.01 18.82 -3.75
C GLY A 580 28.58 18.51 -4.22
N CYS A 581 27.56 18.96 -3.49
CA CYS A 581 26.15 18.68 -3.77
C CYS A 581 25.34 19.98 -3.94
N ASP A 582 24.24 19.87 -4.70
CA ASP A 582 23.19 20.88 -4.77
C ASP A 582 22.12 20.58 -3.72
N TRP A 583 21.69 21.62 -3.01
CA TRP A 583 20.71 21.57 -1.92
C TRP A 583 19.55 22.52 -2.19
N MET A 584 18.35 22.09 -1.83
CA MET A 584 17.14 22.89 -1.88
C MET A 584 16.71 23.23 -0.45
N ILE A 585 16.50 24.52 -0.20
CA ILE A 585 16.01 25.03 1.09
C ILE A 585 14.49 24.99 1.10
N GLN A 586 13.91 24.31 2.08
CA GLN A 586 12.48 24.23 2.33
C GLN A 586 12.14 25.06 3.57
N PRO A 587 11.11 25.94 3.51
CA PRO A 587 10.72 26.76 4.65
C PRO A 587 10.20 25.91 5.80
N PHE A 588 10.36 26.40 7.03
CA PHE A 588 9.59 25.89 8.17
C PHE A 588 8.09 26.15 7.97
N LYS A 589 7.24 25.44 8.73
CA LYS A 589 5.80 25.69 8.74
C LYS A 589 5.54 27.16 9.07
N ALA A 590 4.98 27.90 8.12
CA ALA A 590 4.68 29.31 8.31
C ALA A 590 3.50 29.50 9.25
N LEU A 591 3.47 30.61 9.98
CA LEU A 591 2.33 30.98 10.80
C LEU A 591 1.11 31.27 9.89
N ASN A 592 0.01 30.57 10.14
CA ASN A 592 -1.23 30.73 9.37
C ASN A 592 -2.03 31.94 9.85
N GLN A 593 -2.86 32.50 8.96
CA GLN A 593 -3.69 33.68 9.26
C GLN A 593 -4.61 33.49 10.47
N ALA A 594 -5.20 32.30 10.62
CA ALA A 594 -6.10 32.00 11.74
C ALA A 594 -5.40 32.15 13.10
N ASP A 595 -4.07 32.15 13.11
CA ASP A 595 -3.24 32.22 14.32
C ASP A 595 -2.66 33.63 14.55
N PHE A 596 -2.84 34.59 13.63
CA PHE A 596 -2.43 36.00 13.83
C PHE A 596 -3.20 36.71 14.96
N THR A 597 -4.42 36.25 15.26
CA THR A 597 -5.35 36.85 16.24
C THR A 597 -5.46 36.05 17.53
N LYS A 598 -4.84 34.87 17.58
CA LYS A 598 -4.82 34.04 18.79
C LYS A 598 -3.68 34.52 19.68
N MET A 599 -4.02 35.04 20.86
CA MET A 599 -3.03 35.28 21.92
C MET A 599 -2.29 33.98 22.23
N PRO A 600 -0.99 34.03 22.58
CA PRO A 600 -0.15 32.85 22.77
C PRO A 600 -0.51 32.12 24.07
N ASN A 601 -1.60 31.36 24.05
CA ASN A 601 -1.77 30.24 24.97
C ASN A 601 -1.26 28.99 24.23
N GLU A 602 0.06 28.81 24.35
CA GLU A 602 0.87 27.58 24.29
C GLU A 602 0.85 26.62 23.07
N GLU A 603 0.04 26.79 22.01
CA GLU A 603 0.06 25.82 20.86
C GLU A 603 0.00 26.44 19.46
N GLY A 604 0.45 27.69 19.29
CA GLY A 604 0.57 28.30 17.95
C GLY A 604 1.67 27.63 17.09
N GLU A 605 1.31 26.69 16.22
CA GLU A 605 2.26 26.03 15.31
C GLU A 605 2.61 26.90 14.08
N GLY A 606 3.71 27.65 14.14
CA GLY A 606 4.28 28.28 12.93
C GLY A 606 5.37 29.31 13.20
N VAL A 607 6.22 29.56 12.20
CA VAL A 607 7.34 30.50 12.28
C VAL A 607 7.15 31.64 11.28
N LEU A 608 7.40 32.88 11.72
CA LEU A 608 7.50 34.05 10.86
C LEU A 608 8.93 34.18 10.33
N ALA A 609 9.17 33.64 9.13
CA ALA A 609 10.46 33.71 8.46
C ALA A 609 10.44 34.79 7.35
N PRO A 610 11.04 35.98 7.56
CA PRO A 610 10.90 37.13 6.65
C PRO A 610 11.25 36.83 5.20
N PHE A 611 12.30 36.05 4.96
CA PHE A 611 12.76 35.69 3.62
C PHE A 611 11.65 35.11 2.73
N PHE A 612 10.80 34.25 3.30
CA PHE A 612 9.71 33.60 2.58
C PHE A 612 8.44 34.46 2.48
N TRP A 613 8.41 35.59 3.20
CA TRP A 613 7.30 36.54 3.20
C TRP A 613 7.49 37.72 2.24
N VAL A 614 8.72 37.97 1.77
CA VAL A 614 8.99 38.96 0.73
C VAL A 614 8.39 38.45 -0.59
N LYS A 615 7.48 39.24 -1.17
CA LYS A 615 6.80 38.87 -2.42
C LYS A 615 7.59 39.27 -3.66
N GLU A 616 7.40 38.47 -4.70
CA GLU A 616 7.91 38.77 -6.02
C GLU A 616 7.04 39.85 -6.68
N THR A 617 7.68 40.82 -7.34
CA THR A 617 7.06 41.82 -8.18
C THR A 617 7.61 41.70 -9.61
N LYS A 618 6.75 41.99 -10.59
CA LYS A 618 7.15 42.07 -12.02
C LYS A 618 7.78 43.43 -12.36
N ASP A 619 7.60 44.41 -11.50
CA ASP A 619 8.14 45.75 -11.67
C ASP A 619 9.52 45.83 -10.99
N ALA A 620 10.56 45.84 -11.82
CA ALA A 620 11.95 45.90 -11.38
C ALA A 620 12.31 47.22 -10.68
N ASP A 621 11.60 48.31 -10.96
CA ASP A 621 11.81 49.61 -10.33
C ASP A 621 11.10 49.68 -8.96
N ALA A 622 9.98 48.97 -8.81
CA ALA A 622 9.30 48.79 -7.54
C ALA A 622 10.03 47.84 -6.58
N ALA A 623 10.87 46.93 -7.08
CA ALA A 623 11.63 45.99 -6.26
C ALA A 623 12.71 46.69 -5.43
N ASN A 624 12.61 46.59 -4.11
CA ASN A 624 13.60 47.15 -3.18
C ASN A 624 14.56 46.10 -2.61
N MET A 625 14.31 44.80 -2.85
CA MET A 625 15.17 43.67 -2.48
C MET A 625 15.70 42.95 -3.73
N HIS A 626 16.87 42.32 -3.62
CA HIS A 626 17.45 41.45 -4.65
C HIS A 626 18.05 40.19 -4.02
N ILE A 627 18.14 39.11 -4.81
CA ILE A 627 18.74 37.84 -4.38
C ILE A 627 20.26 37.94 -4.52
N HIS A 628 20.96 37.88 -3.40
CA HIS A 628 22.41 37.84 -3.31
C HIS A 628 22.88 36.43 -2.92
N VAL A 629 23.85 35.87 -3.65
CA VAL A 629 24.45 34.57 -3.32
C VAL A 629 25.61 34.77 -2.35
N PHE A 630 25.36 34.51 -1.07
CA PHE A 630 26.41 34.48 -0.05
C PHE A 630 27.34 33.28 -0.29
N LYS A 631 28.65 33.48 -0.21
CA LYS A 631 29.66 32.42 -0.38
C LYS A 631 30.62 32.40 0.81
N LYS A 632 30.82 31.24 1.43
CA LYS A 632 31.79 31.03 2.52
C LYS A 632 32.29 29.59 2.51
N ASN A 633 33.61 29.40 2.55
CA ASN A 633 34.26 28.08 2.59
C ASN A 633 33.81 27.11 1.48
N GLY A 634 33.62 27.62 0.24
CA GLY A 634 33.13 26.81 -0.89
C GLY A 634 31.63 26.53 -0.89
N ASN A 635 30.91 26.90 0.18
CA ASN A 635 29.46 26.78 0.28
C ASN A 635 28.78 28.09 -0.15
N SER A 636 27.56 27.99 -0.66
CA SER A 636 26.77 29.12 -1.12
C SER A 636 25.31 29.03 -0.73
N PHE A 637 24.73 30.18 -0.34
CA PHE A 637 23.35 30.32 0.10
C PHE A 637 22.69 31.54 -0.55
N PRO A 638 21.39 31.48 -0.89
CA PRO A 638 20.64 32.65 -1.33
C PRO A 638 20.25 33.50 -0.11
N VAL A 639 20.44 34.81 -0.20
CA VAL A 639 20.09 35.80 0.84
C VAL A 639 19.41 36.97 0.15
N LEU A 640 18.33 37.51 0.73
CA LEU A 640 17.72 38.74 0.21
C LEU A 640 18.41 39.94 0.83
N LYS A 641 18.88 40.87 0.00
CA LYS A 641 19.46 42.14 0.43
C LYS A 641 18.72 43.33 -0.17
N ASN A 642 18.65 44.43 0.55
CA ASN A 642 18.07 45.65 0.01
C ASN A 642 18.97 46.26 -1.08
N LYS A 643 18.39 46.56 -2.24
CA LYS A 643 19.06 47.14 -3.41
C LYS A 643 19.32 48.64 -3.25
N ARG A 644 18.46 49.31 -2.47
CA ARG A 644 18.50 50.75 -2.21
C ARG A 644 18.13 51.04 -0.76
N PRO A 645 18.31 52.28 -0.27
CA PRO A 645 17.76 52.68 1.02
C PRO A 645 16.25 52.39 1.10
N ILE A 646 15.80 51.86 2.22
CA ILE A 646 14.40 51.49 2.50
C ILE A 646 13.86 52.45 3.54
N LYS A 647 12.69 53.05 3.29
CA LYS A 647 12.01 53.94 4.23
C LYS A 647 11.26 53.14 5.29
N GLU A 648 11.00 53.77 6.43
CA GLU A 648 10.09 53.22 7.43
C GLU A 648 8.70 52.96 6.82
N TYR A 649 8.10 51.82 7.18
CA TYR A 649 6.84 51.26 6.68
C TYR A 649 6.81 50.87 5.20
N GLU A 650 7.96 50.86 4.52
CA GLU A 650 8.03 50.44 3.13
C GLU A 650 7.91 48.90 3.00
N ALA A 651 7.04 48.43 2.10
CA ALA A 651 6.83 47.02 1.83
C ALA A 651 8.04 46.41 1.10
N LEU A 652 8.49 45.23 1.54
CA LEU A 652 9.62 44.55 0.93
C LEU A 652 9.17 43.67 -0.24
N THR A 653 9.74 43.91 -1.42
CA THR A 653 9.48 43.16 -2.65
C THR A 653 10.78 42.90 -3.41
N TYR A 654 10.84 41.78 -4.13
CA TYR A 654 11.98 41.43 -4.97
C TYR A 654 11.54 41.13 -6.40
N CYS A 655 12.45 41.26 -7.36
CA CYS A 655 12.26 40.79 -8.74
C CYS A 655 13.34 39.76 -9.06
N GLU A 656 13.01 38.67 -9.73
CA GLU A 656 14.04 37.82 -10.36
C GLU A 656 14.56 38.56 -11.58
N GLU A 657 15.86 38.90 -11.62
CA GLU A 657 16.47 39.46 -12.82
C GLU A 657 16.54 38.36 -13.89
N GLU A 658 15.91 38.61 -15.05
CA GLU A 658 16.18 37.80 -16.24
C GLU A 658 17.66 37.89 -16.59
N PRO A 659 18.31 36.79 -17.03
CA PRO A 659 19.70 36.84 -17.45
C PRO A 659 19.83 37.84 -18.58
N ALA A 660 20.54 38.95 -18.34
CA ALA A 660 20.96 39.85 -19.39
C ALA A 660 21.82 39.06 -20.40
N GLU A 661 21.23 38.71 -21.54
CA GLU A 661 21.98 38.33 -22.72
C GLU A 661 22.89 39.51 -23.09
N GLY A 662 24.19 39.33 -22.87
CA GLY A 662 25.20 40.25 -23.39
C GLY A 662 26.11 40.89 -22.35
N GLN A 663 27.06 40.12 -21.82
CA GLN A 663 28.41 40.67 -21.63
C GLN A 663 29.45 39.74 -22.24
N ALA A 664 30.08 40.28 -23.28
CA ALA A 664 31.11 39.65 -24.09
C ALA A 664 32.24 39.07 -23.23
N LYS A 665 32.60 37.82 -23.52
CA LYS A 665 33.83 37.19 -23.06
C LYS A 665 35.01 38.07 -23.50
N LYS A 666 35.61 38.82 -22.56
CA LYS A 666 36.97 39.33 -22.74
C LYS A 666 37.90 38.13 -22.89
N LYS A 667 38.46 37.96 -24.10
CA LYS A 667 39.56 37.03 -24.39
C LYS A 667 40.70 37.30 -23.39
N ALA A 668 41.02 36.31 -22.56
CA ALA A 668 42.29 36.26 -21.88
C ALA A 668 43.38 36.04 -22.94
N LYS A 669 44.31 36.98 -23.02
CA LYS A 669 45.53 36.91 -23.82
C LYS A 669 46.43 35.86 -23.16
N LYS A 670 46.89 34.87 -23.92
CA LYS A 670 47.99 33.99 -23.53
C LYS A 670 49.26 34.84 -23.44
N GLU A 671 49.91 34.83 -22.30
CA GLU A 671 51.37 34.85 -22.15
C GLU A 671 51.79 33.52 -21.57
#